data_AF-A0AAN9CAN6-F1
#
_entry.id   AF-A0AAN9CAN6-F1
#
_cell.length_a   1.000
_cell.length_b   1.000
_cell.length_c   1.000
_cell.angle_alpha   90.00
_cell.angle_beta   90.00
_cell.angle_gamma   90.00
#
_symmetry.space_group_name_H-M   'P 1'
#
loop_
_entity.id
_entity.type
_entity.pdbx_description
1 polymer ?
#
loop_
_entity_poly.entity_id
_entity_poly.type
_entity_poly.pdbx_seq_one_letter_code
_entity_poly.pdbx_strand_id
1 'polypeptide(L)'
;MCTAQDGKMLQDMEQRLQEEGLDPSASINERLSLLWQLYKSCERTVKSLNQQIQDLQKERVAEIEKVQQYINHIKSLTKTRDAVALQLEQENISLRASLDDIHLQREAQRSEVSEMLLQEGLADIIPISLSEQVAYLLADRASLLEKTQSQDVDVKSACDPDVQTSQGCEDNVVKVSPALHVQSPWKRLLGLRKAALSKQKLMPQAVDVRCSGDDKLKGWTLQELERDVEEASARLSMAHKEIRRLTDELESAHLTQKAYEPELQEAQMEVEHLRHQVEKLKRCEVAELRKIKEINEKQEEELCYLRGCVKRLQAERVNLLEMAEAPESAVTPSKAKKPQEEDIHKRSLDEMQERMITLQDLTRVTLKLRMEFEMEADLRRRAVDECEEQKRKRTEAEKLVRDFQDLCEKQADDYRTTVGSLQLEIRDLASKVRELEVQDAERQCDKHLKRLSSLDAEVRRLKFVLQEEQQKTRRLTKTTQMEIHQARDLVQSQEVQLQQDAEEQKSLFKELTGIQTILSTTKQELLSQRRNNTQLQQSLSAAEQQNLRQLQQDISDSKNRLASGQQETDSLRTELQLALVSVDTERSKYNDKRIHYKNKLSRARGLYLRETGWRDDKIKELEKEIFILRKQEEKTSHMMTMVTSENESLLQKKRDLLLQMHDFEEAQKNALLMVSSMQIRINLLEEENGELHQTTAHMSEHIECLAILAETSCDQEDTAETRVIEGEDQTTLPT
;
A
#
# COMPACT_ATOMS: atom_id res chain seq x y z
N MET A 1 42.19 -49.39 23.61
CA MET A 1 41.09 -48.71 22.88
C MET A 1 40.90 -49.26 21.46
N CYS A 2 41.96 -49.62 20.72
CA CYS A 2 41.82 -50.23 19.39
C CYS A 2 41.09 -51.59 19.39
N THR A 3 41.34 -52.47 20.37
CA THR A 3 40.79 -53.85 20.38
C THR A 3 39.26 -53.93 20.54
N ALA A 4 38.64 -52.97 21.22
CA ALA A 4 37.18 -52.92 21.38
C ALA A 4 36.47 -52.41 20.12
N GLN A 5 37.13 -51.52 19.38
CA GLN A 5 36.62 -50.95 18.14
C GLN A 5 36.73 -51.96 16.98
N ASP A 6 37.83 -52.72 16.95
CA ASP A 6 38.06 -53.81 16.00
C ASP A 6 37.09 -54.97 16.23
N GLY A 7 36.82 -55.33 17.50
CA GLY A 7 35.83 -56.36 17.85
C GLY A 7 34.41 -56.00 17.42
N LYS A 8 34.02 -54.73 17.57
CA LYS A 8 32.72 -54.23 17.09
C LYS A 8 32.63 -54.20 15.57
N MET A 9 33.70 -53.78 14.89
CA MET A 9 33.75 -53.80 13.42
C MET A 9 33.62 -55.22 12.85
N LEU A 10 34.28 -56.19 13.49
CA LEU A 10 34.17 -57.61 13.12
C LEU A 10 32.76 -58.15 13.35
N GLN A 11 32.10 -57.76 14.45
CA GLN A 11 30.72 -58.14 14.72
C GLN A 11 29.72 -57.52 13.71
N ASP A 12 29.92 -56.26 13.32
CA ASP A 12 29.11 -55.60 12.31
C ASP A 12 29.33 -56.22 10.91
N MET A 13 30.57 -56.63 10.59
CA MET A 13 30.88 -57.36 9.36
C MET A 13 30.23 -58.75 9.35
N GLU A 14 30.24 -59.44 10.49
CA GLU A 14 29.58 -60.74 10.67
C GLU A 14 28.07 -60.63 10.45
N GLN A 15 27.45 -59.61 11.04
CA GLN A 15 26.02 -59.33 10.89
C GLN A 15 25.65 -59.05 9.43
N ARG A 16 26.44 -58.21 8.73
CA ARG A 16 26.23 -57.92 7.30
C ARG A 16 26.34 -59.17 6.42
N LEU A 17 27.24 -60.08 6.73
CA LEU A 17 27.38 -61.33 5.99
C LEU A 17 26.18 -62.27 6.21
N GLN A 18 25.62 -62.28 7.42
CA GLN A 18 24.39 -63.02 7.73
C GLN A 18 23.17 -62.40 7.04
N GLU A 19 23.08 -61.07 6.97
CA GLU A 19 22.01 -60.35 6.26
C GLU A 19 22.01 -60.63 4.74
N GLU A 20 23.19 -60.85 4.16
CA GLU A 20 23.36 -61.25 2.75
C GLU A 20 23.23 -62.77 2.53
N GLY A 21 22.89 -63.53 3.59
CA GLY A 21 22.47 -64.93 3.50
C GLY A 21 23.59 -65.99 3.61
N LEU A 22 24.79 -65.64 4.10
CA LEU A 22 25.85 -66.62 4.37
C LEU A 22 25.63 -67.37 5.69
N ASP A 23 25.79 -68.70 5.64
CA ASP A 23 25.77 -69.56 6.82
C ASP A 23 27.00 -69.29 7.72
N PRO A 24 26.87 -69.19 9.05
CA PRO A 24 28.00 -68.98 9.97
C PRO A 24 29.08 -70.08 9.92
N SER A 25 28.79 -71.25 9.32
CA SER A 25 29.74 -72.34 9.05
C SER A 25 30.45 -72.26 7.68
N ALA A 26 30.18 -71.23 6.87
CA ALA A 26 30.78 -71.06 5.55
C ALA A 26 32.31 -70.91 5.58
N SER A 27 32.97 -71.39 4.52
CA SER A 27 34.43 -71.38 4.44
C SER A 27 34.98 -69.95 4.38
N ILE A 28 36.19 -69.74 4.90
CA ILE A 28 36.86 -68.42 4.90
C ILE A 28 36.94 -67.84 3.46
N ASN A 29 37.12 -68.70 2.45
CA ASN A 29 37.19 -68.29 1.05
C ASN A 29 35.85 -67.78 0.49
N GLU A 30 34.72 -68.37 0.89
CA GLU A 30 33.38 -67.91 0.49
C GLU A 30 33.05 -66.56 1.15
N ARG A 31 33.40 -66.41 2.42
CA ARG A 31 33.23 -65.15 3.18
C ARG A 31 34.06 -64.02 2.60
N LEU A 32 35.34 -64.28 2.31
CA LEU A 32 36.22 -63.30 1.65
C LEU A 32 35.73 -62.94 0.24
N SER A 33 35.20 -63.91 -0.51
CA SER A 33 34.65 -63.67 -1.84
C SER A 33 33.41 -62.78 -1.81
N LEU A 34 32.48 -63.01 -0.86
CA LEU A 34 31.31 -62.15 -0.71
C LEU A 34 31.69 -60.75 -0.20
N LEU A 35 32.56 -60.65 0.81
CA LEU A 35 33.06 -59.35 1.28
C LEU A 35 33.71 -58.53 0.15
N TRP A 36 34.47 -59.18 -0.73
CA TRP A 36 35.08 -58.52 -1.88
C TRP A 36 34.05 -58.05 -2.91
N GLN A 37 32.99 -58.84 -3.13
CA GLN A 37 31.89 -58.45 -4.01
C GLN A 37 31.09 -57.28 -3.45
N LEU A 38 30.79 -57.29 -2.14
CA LEU A 38 30.12 -56.19 -1.44
C LEU A 38 30.99 -54.93 -1.41
N TYR A 39 32.28 -55.06 -1.14
CA TYR A 39 33.21 -53.95 -1.23
C TYR A 39 33.21 -53.34 -2.64
N LYS A 40 33.30 -54.17 -3.68
CA LYS A 40 33.24 -53.69 -5.08
C LYS A 40 31.90 -53.05 -5.44
N SER A 41 30.77 -53.58 -4.95
CA SER A 41 29.46 -52.98 -5.20
C SER A 41 29.33 -51.63 -4.49
N CYS A 42 29.70 -51.56 -3.20
CA CYS A 42 29.74 -50.32 -2.42
C CYS A 42 30.71 -49.29 -3.02
N GLU A 43 31.87 -49.70 -3.49
CA GLU A 43 32.84 -48.79 -4.12
C GLU A 43 32.27 -48.20 -5.41
N ARG A 44 31.58 -49.02 -6.23
CA ARG A 44 30.90 -48.54 -7.44
C ARG A 44 29.75 -47.60 -7.13
N THR A 45 28.93 -47.89 -6.11
CA THR A 45 27.83 -47.02 -5.72
C THR A 45 28.34 -45.69 -5.17
N VAL A 46 29.37 -45.70 -4.32
CA VAL A 46 29.99 -44.47 -3.80
C VAL A 46 30.60 -43.65 -4.93
N LYS A 47 31.31 -44.27 -5.89
CA LYS A 47 31.83 -43.57 -7.08
C LYS A 47 30.69 -42.96 -7.91
N SER A 48 29.60 -43.70 -8.12
CA SER A 48 28.42 -43.21 -8.86
C SER A 48 27.74 -42.04 -8.15
N LEU A 49 27.52 -42.14 -6.83
CA LEU A 49 26.93 -41.08 -6.03
C LEU A 49 27.81 -39.83 -5.98
N ASN A 50 29.13 -40.01 -5.86
CA ASN A 50 30.08 -38.89 -5.93
C ASN A 50 30.03 -38.19 -7.30
N GLN A 51 29.90 -38.96 -8.40
CA GLN A 51 29.73 -38.38 -9.73
C GLN A 51 28.43 -37.57 -9.83
N GLN A 52 27.31 -38.12 -9.32
CA GLN A 52 26.02 -37.41 -9.29
C GLN A 52 26.10 -36.13 -8.46
N ILE A 53 26.77 -36.15 -7.31
CA ILE A 53 26.98 -34.96 -6.48
C ILE A 53 27.78 -33.91 -7.24
N GLN A 54 28.84 -34.31 -7.94
CA GLN A 54 29.64 -33.38 -8.76
C GLN A 54 28.84 -32.79 -9.92
N ASP A 55 27.99 -33.58 -10.57
CA ASP A 55 27.16 -33.10 -11.67
C ASP A 55 26.08 -32.12 -11.16
N LEU A 56 25.43 -32.42 -10.03
CA LEU A 56 24.52 -31.49 -9.36
C LEU A 56 25.23 -30.20 -8.90
N GLN A 57 26.48 -30.29 -8.44
CA GLN A 57 27.27 -29.11 -8.09
C GLN A 57 27.55 -28.24 -9.32
N LYS A 58 27.88 -28.84 -10.47
CA LYS A 58 28.08 -28.10 -11.74
C LYS A 58 26.79 -27.45 -12.20
N GLU A 59 25.66 -28.14 -12.13
CA GLU A 59 24.34 -27.58 -12.47
C GLU A 59 24.01 -26.38 -11.56
N ARG A 60 24.21 -26.52 -10.24
CA ARG A 60 24.00 -25.42 -9.29
C ARG A 60 24.87 -24.20 -9.62
N VAL A 61 26.14 -24.39 -9.98
CA VAL A 61 27.03 -23.28 -10.38
C VAL A 61 26.52 -22.61 -11.66
N ALA A 62 26.13 -23.40 -12.67
CA ALA A 62 25.58 -22.85 -13.91
C ALA A 62 24.26 -22.09 -13.70
N GLU A 63 23.40 -22.55 -12.79
CA GLU A 63 22.19 -21.82 -12.39
C GLU A 63 22.52 -20.50 -11.70
N ILE A 64 23.48 -20.51 -10.77
CA ILE A 64 23.95 -19.29 -10.09
C ILE A 64 24.51 -18.28 -11.10
N GLU A 65 25.28 -18.74 -12.10
CA GLU A 65 25.80 -17.87 -13.17
C GLU A 65 24.67 -17.25 -14.01
N LYS A 66 23.65 -18.03 -14.38
CA LYS A 66 22.47 -17.51 -15.10
C LYS A 66 21.72 -16.48 -14.26
N VAL A 67 21.50 -16.74 -12.97
CA VAL A 67 20.86 -15.78 -12.06
C VAL A 67 21.70 -14.51 -11.96
N GLN A 68 23.02 -14.61 -11.88
CA GLN A 68 23.92 -13.45 -11.85
C GLN A 68 23.83 -12.63 -13.14
N GLN A 69 23.71 -13.28 -14.31
CA GLN A 69 23.48 -12.61 -15.59
C GLN A 69 22.16 -11.85 -15.60
N TYR A 70 21.06 -12.46 -15.12
CA TYR A 70 19.77 -11.79 -15.00
C TYR A 70 19.81 -10.59 -14.04
N ILE A 71 20.47 -10.74 -12.89
CA ILE A 71 20.66 -9.64 -11.93
C ILE A 71 21.44 -8.49 -12.58
N ASN A 72 22.50 -8.79 -13.33
CA ASN A 72 23.28 -7.77 -14.02
C ASN A 72 22.46 -7.07 -15.11
N HIS A 73 21.62 -7.80 -15.85
CA HIS A 73 20.71 -7.22 -16.83
C HIS A 73 19.67 -6.29 -16.17
N ILE A 74 19.04 -6.72 -15.07
CA ILE A 74 18.12 -5.89 -14.29
C ILE A 74 18.83 -4.63 -13.77
N LYS A 75 20.07 -4.75 -13.28
CA LYS A 75 20.87 -3.58 -12.86
C LYS A 75 21.12 -2.61 -14.02
N SER A 76 21.43 -3.10 -15.23
CA SER A 76 21.58 -2.23 -16.41
C SER A 76 20.28 -1.53 -16.80
N LEU A 77 19.15 -2.25 -16.81
CA LEU A 77 17.83 -1.67 -17.11
C LEU A 77 17.41 -0.63 -16.06
N THR A 78 17.76 -0.88 -14.79
CA THR A 78 17.50 0.08 -13.71
C THR A 78 18.31 1.35 -13.92
N LYS A 79 19.60 1.24 -14.27
CA LYS A 79 20.43 2.41 -14.60
C LYS A 79 19.90 3.19 -15.80
N THR A 80 19.43 2.52 -16.85
CA THR A 80 18.85 3.22 -18.02
C THR A 80 17.53 3.89 -17.66
N ARG A 81 16.67 3.24 -16.86
CA ARG A 81 15.43 3.83 -16.36
C ARG A 81 15.72 5.10 -15.54
N ASP A 82 16.68 5.03 -14.62
CA ASP A 82 17.02 6.16 -13.76
C ASP A 82 17.64 7.32 -14.55
N ALA A 83 18.43 7.02 -15.59
CA ALA A 83 18.95 8.04 -16.52
C ALA A 83 17.84 8.73 -17.31
N VAL A 84 16.85 7.97 -17.82
CA VAL A 84 15.69 8.53 -18.52
C VAL A 84 14.83 9.36 -17.57
N ALA A 85 14.61 8.90 -16.34
CA ALA A 85 13.88 9.66 -15.32
C ALA A 85 14.55 11.01 -15.04
N LEU A 86 15.88 11.03 -14.90
CA LEU A 86 16.64 12.26 -14.70
C LEU A 86 16.54 13.22 -15.91
N GLN A 87 16.55 12.69 -17.14
CA GLN A 87 16.34 13.50 -18.35
C GLN A 87 14.95 14.12 -18.38
N LEU A 88 13.91 13.35 -18.08
CA LEU A 88 12.53 13.85 -18.01
C LEU A 88 12.36 14.92 -16.92
N GLU A 89 13.01 14.76 -15.77
CA GLU A 89 13.01 15.77 -14.71
C GLU A 89 13.67 17.07 -15.18
N GLN A 90 14.82 16.99 -15.86
CA GLN A 90 15.51 18.15 -16.43
C GLN A 90 14.67 18.85 -17.51
N GLU A 91 14.04 18.09 -18.41
CA GLU A 91 13.12 18.63 -19.41
C GLU A 91 11.91 19.31 -18.76
N ASN A 92 11.34 18.71 -17.71
CA ASN A 92 10.22 19.31 -16.98
C ASN A 92 10.61 20.65 -16.35
N ILE A 93 11.80 20.73 -15.74
CA ILE A 93 12.35 21.98 -15.20
C ILE A 93 12.53 23.02 -16.30
N SER A 94 13.09 22.63 -17.45
CA SER A 94 13.27 23.53 -18.59
C SER A 94 11.93 24.03 -19.16
N LEU A 95 10.91 23.17 -19.24
CA LEU A 95 9.59 23.54 -19.72
C LEU A 95 8.88 24.48 -18.74
N ARG A 96 9.02 24.27 -17.43
CA ARG A 96 8.50 25.19 -16.42
C ARG A 96 9.15 26.57 -16.53
N ALA A 97 10.48 26.62 -16.64
CA ALA A 97 11.19 27.88 -16.85
C ALA A 97 10.74 28.60 -18.13
N SER A 98 10.49 27.85 -19.22
CA SER A 98 9.96 28.43 -20.46
C SER A 98 8.52 28.95 -20.32
N LEU A 99 7.67 28.25 -19.57
CA LEU A 99 6.32 28.71 -19.27
C LEU A 99 6.33 29.98 -18.42
N ASP A 100 7.21 30.05 -17.42
CA ASP A 100 7.37 31.23 -16.57
C ASP A 100 7.82 32.45 -17.41
N ASP A 101 8.76 32.26 -18.33
CA ASP A 101 9.21 33.32 -19.25
C ASP A 101 8.08 33.82 -20.17
N ILE A 102 7.27 32.90 -20.73
CA ILE A 102 6.08 33.26 -21.52
C ILE A 102 5.06 34.02 -20.65
N HIS A 103 4.91 33.65 -19.38
CA HIS A 103 3.98 34.32 -18.46
C HIS A 103 4.44 35.75 -18.16
N LEU A 104 5.73 35.92 -17.83
CA LEU A 104 6.37 37.23 -17.64
C LEU A 104 6.22 38.11 -18.88
N GLN A 105 6.42 37.55 -20.08
CA GLN A 105 6.24 38.28 -21.33
C GLN A 105 4.78 38.70 -21.55
N ARG A 106 3.82 37.83 -21.22
CA ARG A 106 2.38 38.16 -21.31
C ARG A 106 1.97 39.22 -20.28
N GLU A 107 2.51 39.18 -19.07
CA GLU A 107 2.27 40.21 -18.06
C GLU A 107 2.86 41.57 -18.48
N ALA A 108 4.07 41.58 -19.05
CA ALA A 108 4.66 42.79 -19.62
C ALA A 108 3.79 43.39 -20.73
N GLN A 109 3.34 42.56 -21.69
CA GLN A 109 2.41 42.98 -22.75
C GLN A 109 1.08 43.49 -22.18
N ARG A 110 0.53 42.83 -21.16
CA ARG A 110 -0.72 43.27 -20.52
C ARG A 110 -0.55 44.59 -19.78
N SER A 111 0.60 44.82 -19.15
CA SER A 111 0.94 46.09 -18.50
C SER A 111 1.01 47.22 -19.53
N GLU A 112 1.69 47.00 -20.65
CA GLU A 112 1.79 47.96 -21.75
C GLU A 112 0.41 48.31 -22.33
N VAL A 113 -0.44 47.30 -22.59
CA VAL A 113 -1.83 47.54 -23.05
C VAL A 113 -2.65 48.31 -22.01
N SER A 114 -2.46 48.00 -20.72
CA SER A 114 -3.15 48.72 -19.64
C SER A 114 -2.72 50.19 -19.58
N GLU A 115 -1.42 50.47 -19.74
CA GLU A 115 -0.91 51.85 -19.84
C GLU A 115 -1.48 52.59 -21.05
N MET A 116 -1.54 51.96 -22.23
CA MET A 116 -2.15 52.57 -23.43
C MET A 116 -3.64 52.90 -23.21
N LEU A 117 -4.41 51.98 -22.63
CA LEU A 117 -5.82 52.21 -22.33
C LEU A 117 -6.04 53.33 -21.30
N LEU A 118 -5.16 53.43 -20.30
CA LEU A 118 -5.14 54.55 -19.34
C LEU A 118 -4.86 55.88 -20.03
N GLN A 119 -3.89 55.94 -20.95
CA GLN A 119 -3.54 57.16 -21.69
C GLN A 119 -4.69 57.67 -22.56
N GLU A 120 -5.48 56.77 -23.15
CA GLU A 120 -6.65 57.09 -23.97
C GLU A 120 -7.94 57.33 -23.14
N GLY A 121 -7.87 57.28 -21.81
CA GLY A 121 -9.01 57.51 -20.93
C GLY A 121 -10.03 56.35 -20.87
N LEU A 122 -9.60 55.14 -21.24
CA LEU A 122 -10.40 53.91 -21.26
C LEU A 122 -10.09 53.01 -20.06
N ALA A 123 -9.93 53.59 -18.86
CA ALA A 123 -9.57 52.86 -17.66
C ALA A 123 -10.62 51.78 -17.26
N ASP A 124 -11.89 52.04 -17.55
CA ASP A 124 -13.03 51.18 -17.18
C ASP A 124 -13.00 49.79 -17.85
N ILE A 125 -12.25 49.65 -18.96
CA ILE A 125 -12.14 48.38 -19.69
C ILE A 125 -10.85 47.60 -19.37
N ILE A 126 -9.91 48.15 -18.62
CA ILE A 126 -8.69 47.43 -18.19
C ILE A 126 -8.98 46.14 -17.38
N PRO A 127 -9.97 46.09 -16.46
CA PRO A 127 -10.18 44.90 -15.63
C PRO A 127 -10.92 43.76 -16.34
N ILE A 128 -11.57 44.00 -17.48
CA ILE A 128 -12.25 42.97 -18.28
C ILE A 128 -11.28 42.20 -19.18
N SER A 129 -11.68 41.03 -19.67
CA SER A 129 -10.79 40.14 -20.44
C SER A 129 -10.30 40.78 -21.74
N LEU A 130 -9.13 40.38 -22.25
CA LEU A 130 -8.59 40.88 -23.54
C LEU A 130 -9.60 40.75 -24.69
N SER A 131 -10.37 39.66 -24.75
CA SER A 131 -11.44 39.48 -25.74
C SER A 131 -12.57 40.50 -25.60
N GLU A 132 -12.93 40.85 -24.37
CA GLU A 132 -13.97 41.85 -24.09
C GLU A 132 -13.48 43.27 -24.33
N GLN A 133 -12.21 43.56 -23.99
CA GLN A 133 -11.54 44.81 -24.33
C GLN A 133 -11.57 45.04 -25.85
N VAL A 134 -11.17 44.03 -26.63
CA VAL A 134 -11.21 44.10 -28.09
C VAL A 134 -12.65 44.28 -28.60
N ALA A 135 -13.62 43.55 -28.05
CA ALA A 135 -15.02 43.69 -28.43
C ALA A 135 -15.56 45.10 -28.14
N TYR A 136 -15.21 45.68 -26.99
CA TYR A 136 -15.59 47.04 -26.62
C TYR A 136 -15.02 48.08 -27.59
N LEU A 137 -13.71 48.00 -27.87
CA LEU A 137 -13.03 48.91 -28.80
C LEU A 137 -13.61 48.84 -30.21
N LEU A 138 -13.97 47.63 -30.67
CA LEU A 138 -14.63 47.44 -31.97
C LEU A 138 -16.04 48.05 -32.02
N ALA A 139 -16.82 47.89 -30.94
CA ALA A 139 -18.16 48.46 -30.84
C ALA A 139 -18.14 49.99 -30.77
N ASP A 140 -17.20 50.56 -30.01
CA ASP A 140 -17.03 52.01 -29.92
C ASP A 140 -16.57 52.61 -31.24
N ARG A 141 -15.62 51.96 -31.93
CA ARG A 141 -15.20 52.34 -33.30
C ARG A 141 -16.38 52.35 -34.27
N ALA A 142 -17.27 51.36 -34.23
CA ALA A 142 -18.45 51.32 -35.09
C ALA A 142 -19.42 52.48 -34.79
N SER A 143 -19.66 52.77 -33.50
CA SER A 143 -20.50 53.91 -33.09
C SER A 143 -19.92 55.26 -33.50
N LEU A 144 -18.59 55.42 -33.45
CA LEU A 144 -17.92 56.64 -33.90
C LEU A 144 -18.01 56.80 -35.42
N LEU A 145 -17.87 55.71 -36.19
CA LEU A 145 -18.03 55.72 -37.65
C LEU A 145 -19.45 56.12 -38.07
N GLU A 146 -20.48 55.57 -37.42
CA GLU A 146 -21.89 55.96 -37.67
C GLU A 146 -22.13 57.46 -37.41
N LYS A 147 -21.56 58.01 -36.32
CA LYS A 147 -21.66 59.44 -36.01
C LYS A 147 -21.01 60.32 -37.07
N THR A 148 -19.82 59.94 -37.55
CA THR A 148 -19.14 60.69 -38.62
C THR A 148 -19.88 60.63 -39.96
N GLN A 149 -20.48 59.49 -40.31
CA GLN A 149 -21.31 59.38 -41.53
C GLN A 149 -22.62 60.15 -41.43
N SER A 150 -23.24 60.20 -40.24
CA SER A 150 -24.48 60.98 -40.02
C SER A 150 -24.25 62.50 -40.15
N GLN A 151 -23.05 62.96 -39.80
CA GLN A 151 -22.68 64.38 -39.85
C GLN A 151 -22.39 64.88 -41.28
N ASP A 152 -22.05 63.99 -42.21
CA ASP A 152 -21.88 64.29 -43.63
C ASP A 152 -23.21 64.38 -44.41
N VAL A 153 -24.31 63.88 -43.85
CA VAL A 153 -25.65 63.94 -44.49
C VAL A 153 -26.39 65.24 -44.16
N ASP A 154 -26.15 65.85 -43.00
CA ASP A 154 -26.84 67.09 -42.56
C ASP A 154 -26.29 68.40 -43.16
N VAL A 155 -25.12 68.39 -43.82
CA VAL A 155 -24.50 69.60 -44.38
C VAL A 155 -24.96 69.91 -45.82
N LYS A 156 -25.73 69.03 -46.47
CA LYS A 156 -26.21 69.24 -47.86
C LYS A 156 -27.68 69.67 -48.01
N SER A 157 -28.39 69.95 -46.91
CA SER A 157 -29.82 70.30 -46.94
C SER A 157 -30.16 71.66 -46.32
N ALA A 158 -29.47 72.73 -46.73
CA ALA A 158 -29.90 74.09 -46.38
C ALA A 158 -29.51 75.12 -47.45
N CYS A 159 -30.39 75.31 -48.44
CA CYS A 159 -30.53 76.56 -49.21
C CYS A 159 -32.00 76.75 -49.60
N ASP A 160 -32.63 77.75 -48.95
CA ASP A 160 -33.70 78.66 -49.43
C ASP A 160 -35.12 78.14 -49.79
N PRO A 161 -36.16 79.01 -49.77
CA PRO A 161 -36.63 79.82 -48.63
C PRO A 161 -38.19 79.80 -48.50
N ASP A 162 -38.72 80.54 -47.52
CA ASP A 162 -39.88 81.45 -47.65
C ASP A 162 -41.10 81.28 -46.69
N VAL A 163 -41.56 82.48 -46.27
CA VAL A 163 -42.86 82.93 -45.71
C VAL A 163 -43.30 82.61 -44.26
N GLN A 164 -43.16 83.65 -43.40
CA GLN A 164 -44.14 84.34 -42.51
C GLN A 164 -45.15 83.46 -41.71
N THR A 165 -45.44 83.66 -40.41
CA THR A 165 -45.89 84.88 -39.72
C THR A 165 -46.12 84.60 -38.22
N SER A 166 -45.77 85.57 -37.37
CA SER A 166 -46.35 85.97 -36.07
C SER A 166 -46.65 85.02 -34.88
N GLN A 167 -46.29 85.60 -33.71
CA GLN A 167 -47.05 85.67 -32.45
C GLN A 167 -46.89 84.58 -31.37
N GLY A 168 -46.18 84.97 -30.29
CA GLY A 168 -46.87 85.27 -29.03
C GLY A 168 -46.90 84.20 -27.94
N CYS A 169 -46.01 84.39 -26.95
CA CYS A 169 -46.20 84.25 -25.49
C CYS A 169 -46.86 83.02 -24.86
N GLU A 170 -46.08 82.46 -23.92
CA GLU A 170 -46.44 82.13 -22.53
C GLU A 170 -47.15 80.80 -22.18
N ASP A 171 -46.41 80.09 -21.33
CA ASP A 171 -46.83 79.47 -20.07
C ASP A 171 -47.43 78.06 -20.00
N ASN A 172 -46.57 77.18 -19.45
CA ASN A 172 -46.78 76.39 -18.24
C ASN A 172 -47.91 75.35 -18.22
N VAL A 173 -47.51 74.07 -18.34
CA VAL A 173 -47.89 73.06 -17.34
C VAL A 173 -46.70 72.15 -17.04
N VAL A 174 -46.10 72.39 -15.88
CA VAL A 174 -45.21 71.45 -15.19
C VAL A 174 -46.04 70.25 -14.72
N LYS A 175 -45.64 69.04 -15.12
CA LYS A 175 -45.99 67.81 -14.41
C LYS A 175 -44.70 67.09 -14.03
N VAL A 176 -44.37 67.17 -12.74
CA VAL A 176 -43.20 66.55 -12.12
C VAL A 176 -43.45 65.07 -11.86
N SER A 177 -42.45 64.24 -12.17
CA SER A 177 -41.95 63.03 -11.45
C SER A 177 -41.76 61.81 -12.37
N PRO A 178 -40.79 60.90 -12.14
CA PRO A 178 -39.56 61.03 -11.33
C PRO A 178 -38.29 60.40 -11.95
N ALA A 179 -37.15 60.82 -11.39
CA ALA A 179 -35.89 60.09 -11.16
C ALA A 179 -35.50 58.90 -12.06
N LEU A 180 -34.45 59.14 -12.85
CA LEU A 180 -33.23 58.33 -12.97
C LEU A 180 -33.38 56.81 -12.71
N HIS A 181 -33.77 56.08 -13.74
CA HIS A 181 -33.38 54.68 -13.89
C HIS A 181 -32.24 54.62 -14.90
N VAL A 182 -31.02 54.40 -14.40
CA VAL A 182 -29.84 54.10 -15.22
C VAL A 182 -30.15 52.84 -16.03
N GLN A 183 -30.51 53.00 -17.30
CA GLN A 183 -30.66 51.88 -18.22
C GLN A 183 -29.30 51.56 -18.85
N SER A 184 -28.87 50.31 -18.63
CA SER A 184 -27.73 49.69 -19.31
C SER A 184 -27.78 49.95 -20.83
N PRO A 185 -26.65 50.34 -21.47
CA PRO A 185 -26.56 50.58 -22.91
C PRO A 185 -27.12 49.42 -23.77
N TRP A 186 -27.03 48.19 -23.26
CA TRP A 186 -27.52 46.97 -23.90
C TRP A 186 -29.04 46.93 -24.09
N LYS A 187 -29.84 47.59 -23.24
CA LYS A 187 -31.30 47.66 -23.41
C LYS A 187 -31.73 48.61 -24.53
N ARG A 188 -30.89 49.57 -24.91
CA ARG A 188 -31.16 50.54 -25.97
C ARG A 188 -31.05 49.92 -27.36
N LEU A 189 -30.16 48.94 -27.52
CA LEU A 189 -29.92 48.26 -28.80
C LEU A 189 -31.02 47.24 -29.17
N LEU A 190 -31.58 46.55 -28.17
CA LEU A 190 -32.55 45.45 -28.38
C LEU A 190 -34.02 45.91 -28.36
N GLY A 191 -34.32 47.10 -27.84
CA GLY A 191 -35.68 47.62 -27.69
C GLY A 191 -36.37 48.08 -28.98
N LEU A 192 -35.63 48.29 -30.08
CA LEU A 192 -36.15 48.91 -31.31
C LEU A 192 -36.77 47.92 -32.31
N ARG A 193 -36.68 46.60 -32.10
CA ARG A 193 -37.15 45.60 -33.09
C ARG A 193 -38.65 45.27 -33.07
N LYS A 194 -39.48 45.94 -32.24
CA LYS A 194 -40.92 45.65 -32.14
C LYS A 194 -41.85 46.63 -32.87
N ALA A 195 -41.33 47.73 -33.44
CA ALA A 195 -42.18 48.77 -34.05
C ALA A 195 -42.29 48.71 -35.59
N ALA A 196 -41.59 47.81 -36.29
CA ALA A 196 -41.53 47.79 -37.76
C ALA A 196 -42.42 46.71 -38.44
N LEU A 197 -43.40 46.13 -37.75
CA LEU A 197 -44.33 45.14 -38.31
C LEU A 197 -45.78 45.60 -38.20
N SER A 198 -46.08 46.79 -38.74
CA SER A 198 -47.45 47.21 -38.97
C SER A 198 -47.55 47.95 -40.30
N LYS A 199 -48.19 47.27 -41.26
CA LYS A 199 -48.74 47.78 -42.52
C LYS A 199 -47.74 48.28 -43.58
N GLN A 200 -47.54 47.50 -44.64
CA GLN A 200 -48.05 47.88 -45.97
C GLN A 200 -47.97 46.73 -46.97
N LYS A 201 -49.15 46.26 -47.38
CA LYS A 201 -49.39 45.52 -48.62
C LYS A 201 -49.75 46.58 -49.67
N LEU A 202 -48.86 46.83 -50.62
CA LEU A 202 -49.20 47.39 -51.95
C LEU A 202 -47.93 47.39 -52.81
N MET A 203 -47.97 46.60 -53.88
CA MET A 203 -47.15 46.82 -55.08
C MET A 203 -47.43 48.23 -55.61
N PRO A 204 -46.43 48.89 -56.21
CA PRO A 204 -46.60 49.21 -57.63
C PRO A 204 -45.33 49.04 -58.47
N GLN A 205 -45.52 48.27 -59.54
CA GLN A 205 -45.17 48.52 -60.93
C GLN A 205 -44.25 49.71 -61.26
N ALA A 206 -43.20 49.36 -62.01
CA ALA A 206 -42.21 50.23 -62.65
C ALA A 206 -42.82 51.45 -63.35
N VAL A 207 -42.28 52.63 -63.01
CA VAL A 207 -42.20 53.76 -63.94
C VAL A 207 -40.78 54.31 -63.86
N ASP A 208 -40.18 54.33 -65.04
CA ASP A 208 -38.87 54.82 -65.45
C ASP A 208 -38.68 56.28 -65.02
N VAL A 209 -37.85 56.54 -64.00
CA VAL A 209 -37.31 57.88 -63.71
C VAL A 209 -35.81 57.77 -63.50
N ARG A 210 -35.11 58.20 -64.54
CA ARG A 210 -33.67 58.36 -64.63
C ARG A 210 -33.20 59.41 -63.61
N CYS A 211 -32.69 58.97 -62.46
CA CYS A 211 -31.91 59.79 -61.52
C CYS A 211 -30.55 59.12 -61.26
N SER A 212 -29.56 59.53 -62.05
CA SER A 212 -28.16 59.17 -61.90
C SER A 212 -27.60 59.81 -60.62
N GLY A 213 -27.53 59.04 -59.52
CA GLY A 213 -26.85 59.48 -58.29
C GLY A 213 -26.86 58.48 -57.14
N ASP A 214 -28.01 57.85 -56.85
CA ASP A 214 -28.23 57.17 -55.55
C ASP A 214 -28.18 55.64 -55.54
N ASP A 215 -28.07 54.97 -56.70
CA ASP A 215 -28.03 53.49 -56.77
C ASP A 215 -26.74 52.88 -56.22
N LYS A 216 -25.63 53.64 -56.24
CA LYS A 216 -24.33 53.14 -55.74
C LYS A 216 -24.30 53.03 -54.22
N LEU A 217 -24.92 53.96 -53.49
CA LEU A 217 -24.97 53.89 -52.03
C LEU A 217 -25.87 52.76 -51.55
N LYS A 218 -27.05 52.58 -52.15
CA LYS A 218 -27.98 51.49 -51.79
C LYS A 218 -27.38 50.12 -52.10
N GLY A 219 -26.72 49.97 -53.24
CA GLY A 219 -26.00 48.73 -53.60
C GLY A 219 -24.87 48.41 -52.62
N TRP A 220 -24.10 49.41 -52.18
CA TRP A 220 -23.03 49.22 -51.21
C TRP A 220 -23.58 48.83 -49.83
N THR A 221 -24.65 49.47 -49.35
CA THR A 221 -25.29 49.13 -48.07
C THR A 221 -25.95 47.74 -48.07
N LEU A 222 -26.53 47.31 -49.20
CA LEU A 222 -27.10 45.97 -49.32
C LEU A 222 -26.00 44.91 -49.33
N GLN A 223 -24.91 45.16 -50.03
CA GLN A 223 -23.75 44.27 -50.07
C GLN A 223 -23.07 44.15 -48.70
N GLU A 224 -23.08 45.22 -47.91
CA GLU A 224 -22.58 45.22 -46.54
C GLU A 224 -23.44 44.41 -45.59
N LEU A 225 -24.77 44.56 -45.67
CA LEU A 225 -25.72 43.73 -44.94
C LEU A 225 -25.65 42.26 -45.36
N GLU A 226 -25.43 41.96 -46.64
CA GLU A 226 -25.24 40.59 -47.14
C GLU A 226 -24.00 39.96 -46.52
N ARG A 227 -22.87 40.69 -46.50
CA ARG A 227 -21.62 40.27 -45.86
C ARG A 227 -21.79 40.05 -44.35
N ASP A 228 -22.52 40.92 -43.67
CA ASP A 228 -22.75 40.79 -42.23
C ASP A 228 -23.65 39.59 -41.90
N VAL A 229 -24.65 39.30 -42.73
CA VAL A 229 -25.50 38.10 -42.61
C VAL A 229 -24.70 36.84 -42.91
N GLU A 230 -23.85 36.87 -43.93
CA GLU A 230 -22.93 35.78 -44.25
C GLU A 230 -21.95 35.53 -43.09
N GLU A 231 -21.36 36.58 -42.51
CA GLU A 231 -20.47 36.48 -41.37
C GLU A 231 -21.19 35.98 -40.11
N ALA A 232 -22.41 36.46 -39.84
CA ALA A 232 -23.24 35.95 -38.74
C ALA A 232 -23.60 34.47 -38.95
N SER A 233 -23.90 34.06 -40.19
CA SER A 233 -24.16 32.66 -40.54
C SER A 233 -22.92 31.79 -40.38
N ALA A 234 -21.72 32.32 -40.69
CA ALA A 234 -20.45 31.64 -40.50
C ALA A 234 -20.13 31.47 -39.01
N ARG A 235 -20.32 32.51 -38.19
CA ARG A 235 -20.15 32.45 -36.73
C ARG A 235 -21.14 31.47 -36.09
N LEU A 236 -22.40 31.47 -36.53
CA LEU A 236 -23.41 30.49 -36.06
C LEU A 236 -23.03 29.05 -36.47
N SER A 237 -22.55 28.86 -37.69
CA SER A 237 -22.06 27.56 -38.17
C SER A 237 -20.87 27.07 -37.34
N MET A 238 -19.94 27.95 -36.98
CA MET A 238 -18.82 27.66 -36.09
C MET A 238 -19.30 27.28 -34.68
N ALA A 239 -20.24 28.03 -34.10
CA ALA A 239 -20.81 27.70 -32.80
C ALA A 239 -21.52 26.33 -32.81
N HIS A 240 -22.28 26.03 -33.87
CA HIS A 240 -22.90 24.70 -34.02
C HIS A 240 -21.88 23.58 -34.25
N LYS A 241 -20.72 23.85 -34.83
CA LYS A 241 -19.61 22.88 -34.91
C LYS A 241 -18.99 22.66 -33.53
N GLU A 242 -18.80 23.72 -32.76
CA GLU A 242 -18.21 23.63 -31.43
C GLU A 242 -19.12 22.93 -30.43
N ILE A 243 -20.42 23.21 -30.45
CA ILE A 243 -21.41 22.49 -29.63
C ILE A 243 -21.38 20.99 -29.93
N ARG A 244 -21.29 20.61 -31.22
CA ARG A 244 -21.16 19.19 -31.61
C ARG A 244 -19.85 18.60 -31.12
N ARG A 245 -18.73 19.28 -31.32
CA ARG A 245 -17.42 18.83 -30.83
C ARG A 245 -17.42 18.58 -29.31
N LEU A 246 -17.98 19.51 -28.53
CA LEU A 246 -18.11 19.38 -27.07
C LEU A 246 -19.08 18.25 -26.68
N THR A 247 -20.12 18.02 -27.46
CA THR A 247 -21.06 16.91 -27.25
C THR A 247 -20.37 15.57 -27.50
N ASP A 248 -19.62 15.46 -28.59
CA ASP A 248 -18.84 14.26 -28.93
C ASP A 248 -17.76 13.98 -27.87
N GLU A 249 -17.08 15.03 -27.37
CA GLU A 249 -16.13 14.92 -26.26
C GLU A 249 -16.81 14.42 -24.98
N LEU A 250 -17.97 14.97 -24.62
CA LEU A 250 -18.73 14.54 -23.45
C LEU A 250 -19.20 13.09 -23.57
N GLU A 251 -19.67 12.69 -24.75
CA GLU A 251 -20.05 11.30 -25.03
C GLU A 251 -18.84 10.36 -24.97
N SER A 252 -17.68 10.77 -25.47
CA SER A 252 -16.45 10.00 -25.36
C SER A 252 -15.97 9.84 -23.90
N ALA A 253 -16.12 10.89 -23.07
CA ALA A 253 -15.84 10.85 -21.64
C ALA A 253 -16.80 9.91 -20.90
N HIS A 254 -18.09 9.91 -21.25
CA HIS A 254 -19.05 8.96 -20.69
C HIS A 254 -18.79 7.52 -21.13
N LEU A 255 -18.38 7.29 -22.38
CA LEU A 255 -18.04 5.95 -22.88
C LEU A 255 -16.78 5.40 -22.20
N THR A 256 -15.76 6.24 -22.01
CA THR A 256 -14.56 5.85 -21.26
C THR A 256 -14.90 5.57 -19.80
N GLN A 257 -15.68 6.41 -19.13
CA GLN A 257 -16.16 6.13 -17.78
C GLN A 257 -16.90 4.79 -17.68
N LYS A 258 -17.84 4.52 -18.59
CA LYS A 258 -18.57 3.23 -18.64
C LYS A 258 -17.66 2.03 -18.91
N ALA A 259 -16.57 2.22 -19.64
CA ALA A 259 -15.60 1.16 -19.90
C ALA A 259 -14.81 0.78 -18.64
N TYR A 260 -14.47 1.75 -17.78
CA TYR A 260 -13.71 1.53 -16.53
C TYR A 260 -14.60 1.21 -15.30
N GLU A 261 -15.91 1.49 -15.36
CA GLU A 261 -16.89 1.16 -14.33
C GLU A 261 -16.87 -0.32 -13.86
N PRO A 262 -16.82 -1.35 -14.74
CA PRO A 262 -16.79 -2.75 -14.30
C PRO A 262 -15.50 -3.11 -13.57
N GLU A 263 -14.37 -2.57 -13.98
CA GLU A 263 -13.07 -2.82 -13.35
C GLU A 263 -12.99 -2.16 -11.98
N LEU A 264 -13.61 -0.98 -11.84
CA LEU A 264 -13.78 -0.32 -10.54
C LEU A 264 -14.69 -1.14 -9.62
N GLN A 265 -15.79 -1.70 -10.13
CA GLN A 265 -16.68 -2.57 -9.36
C GLN A 265 -15.99 -3.88 -8.94
N GLU A 266 -15.20 -4.50 -9.83
CA GLU A 266 -14.42 -5.69 -9.51
C GLU A 266 -13.38 -5.41 -8.42
N ALA A 267 -12.67 -4.29 -8.51
CA ALA A 267 -11.74 -3.84 -7.48
C ALA A 267 -12.44 -3.57 -6.14
N GLN A 268 -13.66 -3.00 -6.15
CA GLN A 268 -14.45 -2.81 -4.94
C GLN A 268 -14.84 -4.15 -4.29
N MET A 269 -15.29 -5.13 -5.08
CA MET A 269 -15.61 -6.47 -4.60
C MET A 269 -14.38 -7.19 -4.02
N GLU A 270 -13.20 -7.01 -4.63
CA GLU A 270 -11.94 -7.56 -4.11
C GLU A 270 -11.56 -6.92 -2.77
N VAL A 271 -11.71 -5.60 -2.64
CA VAL A 271 -11.50 -4.89 -1.36
C VAL A 271 -12.44 -5.40 -0.27
N GLU A 272 -13.73 -5.61 -0.58
CA GLU A 272 -14.68 -6.18 0.37
C GLU A 272 -14.31 -7.62 0.78
N HIS A 273 -13.89 -8.43 -0.19
CA HIS A 273 -13.42 -9.78 0.07
C HIS A 273 -12.19 -9.80 0.99
N LEU A 274 -11.20 -8.96 0.70
CA LEU A 274 -10.01 -8.80 1.53
C LEU A 274 -10.35 -8.30 2.93
N ARG A 275 -11.28 -7.34 3.06
CA ARG A 275 -11.78 -6.90 4.38
C ARG A 275 -12.37 -8.06 5.17
N HIS A 276 -13.15 -8.93 4.53
CA HIS A 276 -13.73 -10.10 5.18
C HIS A 276 -12.66 -11.14 5.60
N GLN A 277 -11.63 -11.34 4.77
CA GLN A 277 -10.50 -12.22 5.13
C GLN A 277 -9.69 -11.66 6.31
N VAL A 278 -9.40 -10.35 6.30
CA VAL A 278 -8.70 -9.67 7.41
C VAL A 278 -9.50 -9.80 8.70
N GLU A 279 -10.82 -9.62 8.65
CA GLU A 279 -11.68 -9.79 9.82
C GLU A 279 -11.67 -11.25 10.35
N LYS A 280 -11.67 -12.24 9.46
CA LYS A 280 -11.54 -13.65 9.84
C LYS A 280 -10.18 -13.94 10.50
N LEU A 281 -9.10 -13.40 9.95
CA LEU A 281 -7.75 -13.54 10.51
C LEU A 281 -7.66 -12.90 11.89
N LYS A 282 -8.19 -11.68 12.07
CA LYS A 282 -8.27 -11.01 13.38
C LYS A 282 -8.97 -11.86 14.42
N ARG A 283 -10.08 -12.53 14.07
CA ARG A 283 -10.79 -13.42 15.00
C ARG A 283 -9.96 -14.65 15.38
N CYS A 284 -9.23 -15.23 14.42
CA CYS A 284 -8.31 -16.34 14.68
C CYS A 284 -7.17 -15.90 15.61
N GLU A 285 -6.49 -14.78 15.31
CA GLU A 285 -5.41 -14.23 16.13
C GLU A 285 -5.87 -13.90 17.56
N VAL A 286 -7.04 -13.28 17.71
CA VAL A 286 -7.63 -13.00 19.04
C VAL A 286 -7.93 -14.29 19.81
N ALA A 287 -8.37 -15.36 19.13
CA ALA A 287 -8.62 -16.65 19.77
C ALA A 287 -7.30 -17.34 20.19
N GLU A 288 -6.25 -17.26 19.38
CA GLU A 288 -4.92 -17.78 19.71
C GLU A 288 -4.29 -17.01 20.88
N LEU A 289 -4.38 -15.67 20.86
CA LEU A 289 -3.94 -14.84 21.98
C LEU A 289 -4.67 -15.18 23.27
N ARG A 290 -5.98 -15.48 23.21
CA ARG A 290 -6.73 -15.92 24.39
C ARG A 290 -6.21 -17.26 24.92
N LYS A 291 -5.95 -18.23 24.05
CA LYS A 291 -5.37 -19.52 24.45
C LYS A 291 -3.98 -19.37 25.07
N ILE A 292 -3.13 -18.52 24.49
CA ILE A 292 -1.80 -18.25 25.03
C ILE A 292 -1.91 -17.59 26.41
N LYS A 293 -2.84 -16.64 26.60
CA LYS A 293 -3.12 -16.04 27.92
C LYS A 293 -3.55 -17.09 28.94
N GLU A 294 -4.48 -17.97 28.59
CA GLU A 294 -4.92 -19.05 29.49
C GLU A 294 -3.78 -20.02 29.86
N ILE A 295 -2.87 -20.31 28.92
CA ILE A 295 -1.68 -21.15 29.20
C ILE A 295 -0.72 -20.40 30.13
N ASN A 296 -0.46 -19.12 29.87
CA ASN A 296 0.40 -18.31 30.73
C ASN A 296 -0.16 -18.19 32.15
N GLU A 297 -1.46 -17.99 32.31
CA GLU A 297 -2.13 -17.96 33.62
C GLU A 297 -1.93 -19.27 34.39
N LYS A 298 -2.10 -20.43 33.72
CA LYS A 298 -1.82 -21.75 34.32
C LYS A 298 -0.36 -21.91 34.72
N GLN A 299 0.56 -21.47 33.87
CA GLN A 299 1.99 -21.51 34.18
C GLN A 299 2.35 -20.57 35.34
N GLU A 300 1.69 -19.41 35.46
CA GLU A 300 1.85 -18.51 36.60
C GLU A 300 1.34 -19.12 37.90
N GLU A 301 0.21 -19.83 37.87
CA GLU A 301 -0.31 -20.63 39.00
C GLU A 301 0.68 -21.72 39.42
N GLU A 302 1.20 -22.50 38.47
CA GLU A 302 2.21 -23.53 38.72
C GLU A 302 3.50 -22.93 39.30
N LEU A 303 3.99 -21.81 38.75
CA LEU A 303 5.16 -21.11 39.28
C LEU A 303 4.91 -20.58 40.69
N CYS A 304 3.70 -20.10 41.00
CA CYS A 304 3.32 -19.70 42.35
C CYS A 304 3.31 -20.90 43.31
N TYR A 305 2.75 -22.03 42.89
CA TYR A 305 2.75 -23.27 43.65
C TYR A 305 4.17 -23.78 43.92
N LEU A 306 5.02 -23.86 42.89
CA LEU A 306 6.41 -24.28 43.00
C LEU A 306 7.23 -23.35 43.89
N ARG A 307 7.05 -22.02 43.77
CA ARG A 307 7.65 -21.05 44.69
C ARG A 307 7.22 -21.29 46.14
N GLY A 308 5.95 -21.65 46.36
CA GLY A 308 5.44 -22.05 47.67
C GLY A 308 6.07 -23.34 48.20
N CYS A 309 6.20 -24.37 47.36
CA CYS A 309 6.89 -25.62 47.70
C CYS A 309 8.34 -25.40 48.09
N VAL A 310 9.08 -24.62 47.29
CA VAL A 310 10.49 -24.29 47.58
C VAL A 310 10.61 -23.57 48.92
N LYS A 311 9.73 -22.60 49.22
CA LYS A 311 9.71 -21.94 50.53
C LYS A 311 9.48 -22.92 51.69
N ARG A 312 8.57 -23.90 51.54
CA ARG A 312 8.33 -24.94 52.56
C ARG A 312 9.54 -25.85 52.73
N LEU A 313 10.10 -26.36 51.64
CA LEU A 313 11.31 -27.19 51.68
C LEU A 313 12.51 -26.44 52.25
N GLN A 314 12.61 -25.14 52.00
CA GLN A 314 13.66 -24.30 52.56
C GLN A 314 13.46 -24.06 54.06
N ALA A 315 12.22 -23.92 54.53
CA ALA A 315 11.89 -23.90 55.95
C ALA A 315 12.17 -25.25 56.64
N GLU A 316 11.81 -26.37 56.02
CA GLU A 316 12.15 -27.71 56.50
C GLU A 316 13.67 -27.92 56.56
N ARG A 317 14.42 -27.46 55.55
CA ARG A 317 15.88 -27.51 55.55
C ARG A 317 16.47 -26.71 56.71
N VAL A 318 15.95 -25.52 57.00
CA VAL A 318 16.39 -24.70 58.14
C VAL A 318 16.06 -25.41 59.45
N ASN A 319 14.86 -25.96 59.60
CA ASN A 319 14.47 -26.73 60.79
C ASN A 319 15.35 -27.99 60.97
N LEU A 320 15.66 -28.72 59.90
CA LEU A 320 16.52 -29.90 59.96
C LEU A 320 17.99 -29.54 60.27
N LEU A 321 18.47 -28.39 59.80
CA LEU A 321 19.77 -27.85 60.19
C LEU A 321 19.80 -27.47 61.68
N GLU A 322 18.75 -26.84 62.20
CA GLU A 322 18.59 -26.55 63.63
C GLU A 322 18.51 -27.84 64.48
N MET A 323 17.88 -28.90 63.96
CA MET A 323 17.85 -30.22 64.63
C MET A 323 19.18 -30.98 64.54
N ALA A 324 19.99 -30.76 63.50
CA ALA A 324 21.30 -31.39 63.33
C ALA A 324 22.41 -30.72 64.16
N GLU A 325 22.21 -29.49 64.64
CA GLU A 325 23.12 -28.80 65.58
C GLU A 325 22.86 -29.18 67.06
N ALA A 326 21.92 -30.07 67.36
CA ALA A 326 21.77 -30.67 68.69
C ALA A 326 22.83 -31.79 68.91
N PRO A 327 23.52 -31.84 70.06
CA PRO A 327 24.69 -32.68 70.24
C PRO A 327 24.35 -34.18 70.29
N GLU A 328 25.12 -34.94 69.51
CA GLU A 328 25.06 -36.39 69.34
C GLU A 328 25.19 -37.20 70.64
N SER A 329 24.48 -38.34 70.69
CA SER A 329 24.91 -39.47 71.51
C SER A 329 24.56 -40.83 70.88
N ALA A 330 25.58 -41.69 70.81
CA ALA A 330 25.54 -43.17 70.82
C ALA A 330 25.24 -43.91 69.48
N VAL A 331 26.24 -44.59 68.85
CA VAL A 331 26.67 -46.02 69.05
C VAL A 331 25.60 -46.98 68.47
N THR A 332 25.79 -47.97 67.57
CA THR A 332 26.90 -48.78 67.01
C THR A 332 26.35 -49.64 65.84
N PRO A 333 27.18 -50.20 64.92
CA PRO A 333 26.72 -51.11 63.87
C PRO A 333 26.92 -52.59 64.24
N SER A 334 25.88 -53.41 64.14
CA SER A 334 25.93 -54.87 64.34
C SER A 334 25.73 -55.64 63.02
N LYS A 335 26.56 -56.68 62.83
CA LYS A 335 26.65 -57.56 61.65
C LYS A 335 25.66 -58.72 61.69
N ALA A 336 25.05 -59.05 60.55
CA ALA A 336 24.57 -60.38 60.14
C ALA A 336 24.05 -60.25 58.68
N LYS A 337 24.11 -61.20 57.73
CA LYS A 337 24.66 -62.54 57.52
C LYS A 337 24.63 -62.73 55.98
N LYS A 338 25.67 -63.30 55.36
CA LYS A 338 25.65 -63.71 53.95
C LYS A 338 24.82 -64.99 53.76
N PRO A 339 24.07 -65.11 52.66
CA PRO A 339 24.33 -66.24 51.76
C PRO A 339 24.31 -65.88 50.26
N GLN A 340 25.08 -66.65 49.49
CA GLN A 340 25.08 -66.79 48.02
C GLN A 340 25.66 -65.62 47.19
N GLU A 341 26.99 -65.60 47.03
CA GLU A 341 27.72 -64.52 46.33
C GLU A 341 27.86 -64.69 44.79
N GLU A 342 27.70 -65.87 44.18
CA GLU A 342 28.02 -65.99 42.74
C GLU A 342 26.91 -65.51 41.78
N ASP A 343 25.65 -65.61 42.18
CA ASP A 343 24.50 -65.26 41.31
C ASP A 343 23.99 -63.83 41.53
N ILE A 344 24.27 -63.27 42.73
CA ILE A 344 24.00 -61.87 43.07
C ILE A 344 25.07 -60.96 42.46
N HIS A 345 26.34 -61.39 42.39
CA HIS A 345 27.38 -60.56 41.78
C HIS A 345 27.20 -60.40 40.27
N LYS A 346 26.70 -61.42 39.55
CA LYS A 346 26.44 -61.31 38.11
C LYS A 346 25.24 -60.41 37.80
N ARG A 347 24.11 -60.61 38.50
CA ARG A 347 22.95 -59.70 38.41
C ARG A 347 23.29 -58.27 38.87
N SER A 348 24.09 -58.11 39.90
CA SER A 348 24.55 -56.78 40.35
C SER A 348 25.51 -56.12 39.37
N LEU A 349 26.32 -56.90 38.63
CA LEU A 349 27.18 -56.37 37.57
C LEU A 349 26.35 -55.97 36.35
N ASP A 350 25.40 -56.81 35.95
CA ASP A 350 24.50 -56.55 34.82
C ASP A 350 23.60 -55.34 35.12
N GLU A 351 23.02 -55.24 36.33
CA GLU A 351 22.27 -54.06 36.78
C GLU A 351 23.14 -52.79 36.85
N MET A 352 24.40 -52.91 37.27
CA MET A 352 25.34 -51.78 37.30
C MET A 352 25.75 -51.35 35.89
N GLN A 353 25.85 -52.31 34.96
CA GLN A 353 26.17 -52.06 33.56
C GLN A 353 24.98 -51.45 32.81
N GLU A 354 23.75 -51.91 33.07
CA GLU A 354 22.51 -51.28 32.61
C GLU A 354 22.33 -49.86 33.18
N ARG A 355 22.62 -49.65 34.47
CA ARG A 355 22.65 -48.31 35.09
C ARG A 355 23.69 -47.41 34.45
N MET A 356 24.85 -47.94 34.07
CA MET A 356 25.88 -47.18 33.37
C MET A 356 25.46 -46.81 31.94
N ILE A 357 24.81 -47.72 31.20
CA ILE A 357 24.28 -47.45 29.86
C ILE A 357 23.16 -46.40 29.94
N THR A 358 22.21 -46.57 30.84
CA THR A 358 21.11 -45.61 31.04
C THR A 358 21.61 -44.24 31.52
N LEU A 359 22.63 -44.18 32.38
CA LEU A 359 23.30 -42.92 32.75
C LEU A 359 24.02 -42.27 31.57
N GLN A 360 24.69 -43.04 30.71
CA GLN A 360 25.31 -42.52 29.49
C GLN A 360 24.26 -41.99 28.51
N ASP A 361 23.14 -42.69 28.33
CA ASP A 361 22.03 -42.25 27.49
C ASP A 361 21.34 -41.01 28.05
N LEU A 362 21.09 -40.94 29.36
CA LEU A 362 20.56 -39.75 30.03
C LEU A 362 21.51 -38.57 29.90
N THR A 363 22.82 -38.79 30.04
CA THR A 363 23.83 -37.73 29.85
C THR A 363 23.82 -37.23 28.41
N ARG A 364 23.72 -38.13 27.43
CA ARG A 364 23.61 -37.80 26.00
C ARG A 364 22.35 -37.01 25.68
N VAL A 365 21.20 -37.40 26.24
CA VAL A 365 19.93 -36.68 26.08
C VAL A 365 19.98 -35.32 26.76
N THR A 366 20.55 -35.22 27.96
CA THR A 366 20.71 -33.96 28.69
C THR A 366 21.60 -32.97 27.91
N LEU A 367 22.68 -33.46 27.30
CA LEU A 367 23.53 -32.63 26.43
C LEU A 367 22.81 -32.16 25.17
N LYS A 368 22.02 -33.03 24.51
CA LYS A 368 21.21 -32.65 23.35
C LYS A 368 20.17 -31.58 23.70
N LEU A 369 19.41 -31.79 24.76
CA LEU A 369 18.41 -30.81 25.23
C LEU A 369 19.09 -29.48 25.58
N ARG A 370 20.27 -29.50 26.21
CA ARG A 370 21.03 -28.28 26.50
C ARG A 370 21.42 -27.52 25.23
N MET A 371 21.91 -28.22 24.20
CA MET A 371 22.23 -27.60 22.91
C MET A 371 20.98 -27.05 22.22
N GLU A 372 19.85 -27.76 22.28
CA GLU A 372 18.57 -27.29 21.73
C GLU A 372 18.07 -26.04 22.47
N PHE A 373 18.17 -25.99 23.80
CA PHE A 373 17.86 -24.79 24.59
C PHE A 373 18.77 -23.61 24.25
N GLU A 374 20.07 -23.84 24.04
CA GLU A 374 21.01 -22.79 23.63
C GLU A 374 20.68 -22.27 22.22
N MET A 375 20.39 -23.15 21.26
CA MET A 375 19.97 -22.75 19.91
C MET A 375 18.64 -21.99 19.92
N GLU A 376 17.67 -22.42 20.72
CA GLU A 376 16.38 -21.74 20.87
C GLU A 376 16.55 -20.36 21.52
N ALA A 377 17.45 -20.22 22.50
CA ALA A 377 17.80 -18.93 23.08
C ALA A 377 18.46 -18.00 22.05
N ASP A 378 19.31 -18.52 21.17
CA ASP A 378 19.93 -17.77 20.07
C ASP A 378 18.92 -17.33 19.00
N LEU A 379 17.93 -18.17 18.70
CA LEU A 379 16.83 -17.81 17.80
C LEU A 379 15.97 -16.70 18.41
N ARG A 380 15.66 -16.79 19.72
CA ARG A 380 14.93 -15.74 20.44
C ARG A 380 15.69 -14.42 20.47
N ARG A 381 17.01 -14.45 20.69
CA ARG A 381 17.86 -13.24 20.61
C ARG A 381 17.79 -12.58 19.24
N ARG A 382 17.97 -13.36 18.16
CA ARG A 382 17.86 -12.85 16.79
C ARG A 382 16.48 -12.27 16.47
N ALA A 383 15.40 -12.92 16.93
CA ALA A 383 14.05 -12.40 16.74
C ALA A 383 13.81 -11.06 17.49
N VAL A 384 14.41 -10.90 18.68
CA VAL A 384 14.36 -9.63 19.42
C VAL A 384 15.15 -8.54 18.68
N ASP A 385 16.36 -8.85 18.21
CA ASP A 385 17.19 -7.90 17.46
C ASP A 385 16.49 -7.43 16.16
N GLU A 386 15.87 -8.35 15.42
CA GLU A 386 15.08 -8.03 14.23
C GLU A 386 13.85 -7.17 14.57
N CYS A 387 13.17 -7.45 15.68
CA CYS A 387 12.04 -6.65 16.15
C CYS A 387 12.49 -5.23 16.54
N GLU A 388 13.64 -5.09 17.20
CA GLU A 388 14.21 -3.79 17.53
C GLU A 388 14.64 -3.02 16.28
N GLU A 389 15.25 -3.69 15.30
CA GLU A 389 15.61 -3.06 14.02
C GLU A 389 14.37 -2.59 13.26
N GLN A 390 13.30 -3.37 13.24
CA GLN A 390 12.01 -2.94 12.67
C GLN A 390 11.41 -1.77 13.44
N LYS A 391 11.52 -1.73 14.77
CA LYS A 391 11.11 -0.56 15.57
C LYS A 391 11.93 0.68 15.21
N ARG A 392 13.26 0.57 15.07
CA ARG A 392 14.13 1.68 14.62
C ARG A 392 13.68 2.22 13.26
N LYS A 393 13.48 1.33 12.28
CA LYS A 393 12.98 1.70 10.94
C LYS A 393 11.61 2.38 10.98
N ARG A 394 10.68 1.91 11.83
CA ARG A 394 9.39 2.58 12.03
C ARG A 394 9.56 3.99 12.62
N THR A 395 10.41 4.16 13.63
CA THR A 395 10.65 5.48 14.24
C THR A 395 11.33 6.46 13.28
N GLU A 396 12.20 5.97 12.39
CA GLU A 396 12.82 6.77 11.32
C GLU A 396 11.79 7.18 10.27
N ALA A 397 10.93 6.25 9.84
CA ALA A 397 9.83 6.57 8.93
C ALA A 397 8.85 7.58 9.54
N GLU A 398 8.52 7.45 10.83
CA GLU A 398 7.67 8.42 11.55
C GLU A 398 8.32 9.79 11.68
N LYS A 399 9.64 9.87 11.86
CA LYS A 399 10.38 11.14 11.82
C LYS A 399 10.28 11.78 10.43
N LEU A 400 10.53 11.00 9.37
CA LEU A 400 10.49 11.52 8.01
C LEU A 400 9.09 12.04 7.65
N VAL A 401 8.02 11.36 8.07
CA VAL A 401 6.64 11.83 7.90
C VAL A 401 6.39 13.15 8.63
N ARG A 402 6.90 13.30 9.86
CA ARG A 402 6.83 14.56 10.61
C ARG A 402 7.60 15.68 9.91
N ASP A 403 8.82 15.41 9.45
CA ASP A 403 9.63 16.38 8.72
C ASP A 403 8.94 16.85 7.42
N PHE A 404 8.27 15.94 6.71
CA PHE A 404 7.45 16.28 5.55
C PHE A 404 6.23 17.14 5.92
N GLN A 405 5.54 16.82 7.03
CA GLN A 405 4.42 17.62 7.53
C GLN A 405 4.87 19.05 7.89
N ASP A 406 5.97 19.19 8.63
CA ASP A 406 6.54 20.50 8.99
C ASP A 406 6.94 21.31 7.75
N LEU A 407 7.43 20.65 6.70
CA LEU A 407 7.75 21.31 5.42
C LEU A 407 6.48 21.81 4.71
N CYS A 408 5.42 20.99 4.69
CA CYS A 408 4.13 21.38 4.14
C CYS A 408 3.50 22.55 4.93
N GLU A 409 3.61 22.55 6.25
CA GLU A 409 3.13 23.66 7.10
C GLU A 409 3.91 24.95 6.82
N LYS A 410 5.24 24.89 6.76
CA LYS A 410 6.07 26.05 6.40
C LYS A 410 5.72 26.60 5.02
N GLN A 411 5.55 25.72 4.03
CA GLN A 411 5.17 26.15 2.68
C GLN A 411 3.78 26.79 2.67
N ALA A 412 2.83 26.28 3.45
CA ALA A 412 1.51 26.89 3.60
C ALA A 412 1.56 28.28 4.28
N ASP A 413 2.44 28.46 5.25
CA ASP A 413 2.66 29.76 5.90
C ASP A 413 3.38 30.77 5.00
N ASP A 414 4.34 30.32 4.19
CA ASP A 414 4.98 31.14 3.15
C ASP A 414 3.95 31.59 2.10
N TYR A 415 3.05 30.70 1.67
CA TYR A 415 1.93 31.10 0.80
C TYR A 415 0.97 32.06 1.51
N ARG A 416 0.69 31.86 2.80
CA ARG A 416 -0.19 32.75 3.56
C ARG A 416 0.41 34.16 3.70
N THR A 417 1.71 34.26 3.94
CA THR A 417 2.41 35.54 4.09
C THR A 417 2.53 36.29 2.76
N THR A 418 2.88 35.60 1.67
CA THR A 418 2.94 36.18 0.32
C THR A 418 1.56 36.64 -0.18
N VAL A 419 0.52 35.84 0.04
CA VAL A 419 -0.87 36.27 -0.24
C VAL A 419 -1.24 37.48 0.63
N GLY A 420 -0.83 37.49 1.90
CA GLY A 420 -1.04 38.63 2.80
C GLY A 420 -0.36 39.93 2.33
N SER A 421 0.89 39.86 1.86
CA SER A 421 1.60 41.03 1.33
C SER A 421 0.97 41.55 0.04
N LEU A 422 0.61 40.65 -0.88
CA LEU A 422 -0.08 41.01 -2.12
C LEU A 422 -1.45 41.63 -1.84
N GLN A 423 -2.19 41.15 -0.84
CA GLN A 423 -3.45 41.75 -0.42
C GLN A 423 -3.30 43.16 0.16
N LEU A 424 -2.19 43.44 0.86
CA LEU A 424 -1.88 44.81 1.33
C LEU A 424 -1.51 45.72 0.15
N GLU A 425 -0.73 45.21 -0.80
CA GLU A 425 -0.33 45.96 -1.99
C GLU A 425 -1.52 46.28 -2.91
N ILE A 426 -2.43 45.33 -3.12
CA ILE A 426 -3.71 45.57 -3.82
C ILE A 426 -4.52 46.66 -3.11
N ARG A 427 -4.52 46.67 -1.78
CA ARG A 427 -5.27 47.68 -0.99
C ARG A 427 -4.66 49.07 -1.14
N ASP A 428 -3.33 49.18 -1.14
CA ASP A 428 -2.61 50.45 -1.33
C ASP A 428 -2.74 50.96 -2.77
N LEU A 429 -2.68 50.08 -3.77
CA LEU A 429 -2.94 50.46 -5.16
C LEU A 429 -4.40 50.92 -5.33
N ALA A 430 -5.36 50.25 -4.70
CA ALA A 430 -6.76 50.65 -4.74
C ALA A 430 -7.03 51.98 -4.01
N SER A 431 -6.31 52.32 -2.93
CA SER A 431 -6.39 53.66 -2.34
C SER A 431 -5.77 54.72 -3.27
N LYS A 432 -4.65 54.41 -3.93
CA LYS A 432 -4.00 55.32 -4.88
C LYS A 432 -4.86 55.62 -6.11
N VAL A 433 -5.53 54.61 -6.67
CA VAL A 433 -6.46 54.79 -7.80
C VAL A 433 -7.59 55.74 -7.41
N ARG A 434 -8.20 55.55 -6.23
CA ARG A 434 -9.25 56.45 -5.71
C ARG A 434 -8.77 57.90 -5.53
N GLU A 435 -7.54 58.10 -5.05
CA GLU A 435 -6.95 59.45 -4.97
C GLU A 435 -6.78 60.09 -6.35
N LEU A 436 -6.34 59.32 -7.35
CA LEU A 436 -6.14 59.83 -8.71
C LEU A 436 -7.47 60.13 -9.42
N GLU A 437 -8.49 59.31 -9.22
CA GLU A 437 -9.85 59.55 -9.72
C GLU A 437 -10.43 60.87 -9.17
N VAL A 438 -10.24 61.15 -7.88
CA VAL A 438 -10.66 62.43 -7.26
C VAL A 438 -9.90 63.60 -7.87
N GLN A 439 -8.59 63.47 -8.09
CA GLN A 439 -7.80 64.53 -8.72
C GLN A 439 -8.18 64.78 -10.19
N ASP A 440 -8.54 63.74 -10.95
CA ASP A 440 -8.94 63.93 -12.35
C ASP A 440 -10.31 64.60 -12.46
N ALA A 441 -11.26 64.27 -11.56
CA ALA A 441 -12.53 64.95 -11.44
C ALA A 441 -12.36 66.47 -11.16
N GLU A 442 -11.43 66.84 -10.27
CA GLU A 442 -11.11 68.24 -9.98
C GLU A 442 -10.51 68.96 -11.21
N ARG A 443 -9.59 68.32 -11.94
CA ARG A 443 -8.98 68.90 -13.17
C ARG A 443 -10.00 69.06 -14.29
N GLN A 444 -10.95 68.15 -14.42
CA GLN A 444 -12.02 68.25 -15.41
C GLN A 444 -12.97 69.43 -15.09
N CYS A 445 -13.36 69.63 -13.81
CA CYS A 445 -14.14 70.80 -13.39
C CYS A 445 -13.43 72.13 -13.73
N ASP A 446 -12.12 72.22 -13.51
CA ASP A 446 -11.33 73.42 -13.85
C ASP A 446 -11.26 73.70 -15.36
N LYS A 447 -11.16 72.65 -16.19
CA LYS A 447 -11.19 72.78 -17.66
C LYS A 447 -12.54 73.30 -18.14
N HIS A 448 -13.64 72.81 -17.58
CA HIS A 448 -15.00 73.26 -17.93
C HIS A 448 -15.25 74.71 -17.51
N LEU A 449 -14.76 75.14 -16.34
CA LEU A 449 -14.87 76.52 -15.88
C LEU A 449 -14.12 77.52 -16.77
N LYS A 450 -12.92 77.15 -17.25
CA LYS A 450 -12.13 77.96 -18.19
C LYS A 450 -12.79 78.07 -19.58
N ARG A 451 -13.42 76.98 -20.07
CA ARG A 451 -14.16 77.00 -21.34
C ARG A 451 -15.40 77.89 -21.29
N LEU A 452 -16.16 77.85 -20.19
CA LEU A 452 -17.32 78.73 -20.00
C LEU A 452 -16.94 80.22 -19.98
N SER A 453 -15.80 80.55 -19.34
CA SER A 453 -15.28 81.93 -19.31
C SER A 453 -14.83 82.43 -20.69
N SER A 454 -14.24 81.54 -21.51
CA SER A 454 -13.85 81.87 -22.89
C SER A 454 -15.06 82.09 -23.81
N LEU A 455 -16.12 81.30 -23.63
CA LEU A 455 -17.33 81.41 -24.45
C LEU A 455 -18.09 82.71 -24.14
N ASP A 456 -18.13 83.11 -22.87
CA ASP A 456 -18.78 84.35 -22.44
C ASP A 456 -18.04 85.62 -22.97
N ALA A 457 -16.72 85.55 -23.14
CA ALA A 457 -15.94 86.61 -23.76
C ALA A 457 -16.24 86.76 -25.28
N GLU A 458 -16.40 85.65 -25.99
CA GLU A 458 -16.70 85.65 -27.43
C GLU A 458 -18.11 86.16 -27.73
N VAL A 459 -19.09 85.80 -26.89
CA VAL A 459 -20.47 86.33 -26.99
C VAL A 459 -20.50 87.86 -26.80
N ARG A 460 -19.68 88.39 -25.88
CA ARG A 460 -19.55 89.85 -25.71
C ARG A 460 -18.92 90.52 -26.93
N ARG A 461 -17.96 89.86 -27.60
CA ARG A 461 -17.32 90.36 -28.82
C ARG A 461 -18.27 90.40 -30.02
N LEU A 462 -19.06 89.35 -30.22
CA LEU A 462 -20.01 89.25 -31.34
C LEU A 462 -21.16 90.27 -31.23
N LYS A 463 -21.60 90.61 -30.01
CA LYS A 463 -22.59 91.69 -29.80
C LYS A 463 -22.08 93.07 -30.26
N PHE A 464 -20.78 93.34 -30.13
CA PHE A 464 -20.18 94.61 -30.55
C PHE A 464 -20.09 94.74 -32.08
N VAL A 465 -19.72 93.65 -32.77
CA VAL A 465 -19.58 93.62 -34.24
C VAL A 465 -20.94 93.77 -34.95
N LEU A 466 -22.00 93.17 -34.41
CA LEU A 466 -23.35 93.31 -34.97
C LEU A 466 -23.88 94.75 -34.92
N GLN A 467 -23.51 95.51 -33.89
CA GLN A 467 -23.88 96.92 -33.74
C GLN A 467 -23.12 97.85 -34.71
N GLU A 468 -21.89 97.48 -35.09
CA GLU A 468 -21.06 98.23 -36.04
C GLU A 468 -21.57 98.06 -37.48
N GLU A 469 -21.93 96.84 -37.89
CA GLU A 469 -22.44 96.56 -39.23
C GLU A 469 -23.78 97.25 -39.51
N GLN A 470 -24.67 97.36 -38.50
CA GLN A 470 -25.93 98.12 -38.63
C GLN A 470 -25.73 99.63 -38.88
N GLN A 471 -24.58 100.21 -38.50
CA GLN A 471 -24.25 101.60 -38.80
C GLN A 471 -23.65 101.81 -40.19
N LYS A 472 -22.96 100.80 -40.75
CA LYS A 472 -22.38 100.85 -42.11
C LYS A 472 -23.45 100.74 -43.20
N THR A 473 -24.47 99.92 -43.02
CA THR A 473 -25.57 99.77 -44.00
C THR A 473 -26.38 101.06 -44.22
N ARG A 474 -26.46 101.94 -43.21
CA ARG A 474 -27.13 103.26 -43.30
C ARG A 474 -26.34 104.33 -44.06
N ARG A 475 -25.02 104.14 -44.24
CA ARG A 475 -24.15 105.08 -44.96
C ARG A 475 -24.10 104.77 -46.46
N LEU A 476 -24.15 103.50 -46.83
CA LEU A 476 -24.05 103.03 -48.23
C LEU A 476 -25.28 103.39 -49.10
N THR A 477 -26.44 103.61 -48.50
CA THR A 477 -27.70 103.96 -49.21
C THR A 477 -27.77 105.41 -49.68
N LYS A 478 -26.88 106.29 -49.17
CA LYS A 478 -26.82 107.72 -49.53
C LYS A 478 -25.86 108.01 -50.69
N THR A 479 -24.86 107.15 -50.91
CA THR A 479 -23.82 107.33 -51.93
C THR A 479 -24.24 106.83 -53.31
N THR A 480 -25.04 105.78 -53.39
CA THR A 480 -25.51 105.19 -54.66
C THR A 480 -26.52 106.05 -55.44
N GLN A 481 -27.12 107.07 -54.82
CA GLN A 481 -28.02 108.02 -55.51
C GLN A 481 -27.28 109.11 -56.31
N MET A 482 -25.99 109.36 -56.07
CA MET A 482 -25.22 110.39 -56.79
C MET A 482 -24.51 109.88 -58.05
N GLU A 483 -24.20 108.59 -58.11
CA GLU A 483 -23.38 107.99 -59.19
C GLU A 483 -24.19 107.73 -60.49
N ILE A 484 -25.53 107.67 -60.40
CA ILE A 484 -26.42 107.43 -61.55
C ILE A 484 -26.56 108.69 -62.45
N HIS A 485 -26.22 109.89 -61.97
CA HIS A 485 -26.29 111.12 -62.76
C HIS A 485 -25.02 111.43 -63.57
N GLN A 486 -23.88 110.81 -63.25
CA GLN A 486 -22.60 111.06 -63.95
C GLN A 486 -22.26 110.03 -65.04
N ALA A 487 -22.97 108.90 -65.10
CA ALA A 487 -22.75 107.86 -66.12
C ALA A 487 -23.32 108.21 -67.51
N ARG A 488 -23.95 109.38 -67.70
CA ARG A 488 -24.63 109.76 -68.95
C ARG A 488 -23.74 110.51 -69.96
N ASP A 489 -22.56 110.99 -69.55
CA ASP A 489 -21.73 111.88 -70.38
C ASP A 489 -20.49 111.20 -71.02
N LEU A 490 -20.21 109.93 -70.73
CA LEU A 490 -18.99 109.22 -71.19
C LEU A 490 -19.13 108.44 -72.50
N VAL A 491 -20.31 108.46 -73.14
CA VAL A 491 -20.56 107.75 -74.40
C VAL A 491 -19.92 108.44 -75.63
N GLN A 492 -19.27 109.60 -75.47
CA GLN A 492 -18.63 110.32 -76.59
C GLN A 492 -17.14 110.01 -76.83
N SER A 493 -16.47 109.17 -76.04
CA SER A 493 -15.04 108.89 -76.23
C SER A 493 -14.78 107.50 -76.84
N GLN A 494 -15.36 107.24 -78.01
CA GLN A 494 -15.32 105.93 -78.68
C GLN A 494 -14.41 105.90 -79.93
N GLU A 495 -13.34 106.70 -79.96
CA GLU A 495 -12.48 106.85 -81.16
C GLU A 495 -11.01 106.41 -80.96
N VAL A 496 -10.63 105.92 -79.77
CA VAL A 496 -9.28 105.37 -79.48
C VAL A 496 -9.25 103.82 -79.49
N GLN A 497 -10.41 103.16 -79.60
CA GLN A 497 -10.56 101.71 -79.46
C GLN A 497 -9.95 100.88 -80.63
N LEU A 498 -9.73 101.46 -81.80
CA LEU A 498 -9.35 100.67 -82.99
C LEU A 498 -7.82 100.49 -83.22
N GLN A 499 -6.98 100.98 -82.30
CA GLN A 499 -5.51 100.78 -82.38
C GLN A 499 -4.94 99.80 -81.33
N GLN A 500 -5.69 99.48 -80.25
CA GLN A 500 -5.28 98.47 -79.25
C GLN A 500 -5.55 97.02 -79.69
N ASP A 501 -6.59 96.78 -80.50
CA ASP A 501 -6.98 95.44 -80.96
C ASP A 501 -5.90 94.74 -81.86
N ALA A 502 -4.98 95.50 -82.45
CA ALA A 502 -3.92 94.97 -83.32
C ALA A 502 -2.69 94.44 -82.54
N GLU A 503 -2.47 94.91 -81.30
CA GLU A 503 -1.35 94.48 -80.45
C GLU A 503 -1.71 93.26 -79.60
N GLU A 504 -2.98 93.10 -79.23
CA GLU A 504 -3.49 91.93 -78.51
C GLU A 504 -3.39 90.64 -79.33
N GLN A 505 -3.64 90.69 -80.66
CA GLN A 505 -3.53 89.52 -81.53
C GLN A 505 -2.10 88.96 -81.66
N LYS A 506 -1.07 89.80 -81.48
CA LYS A 506 0.34 89.35 -81.44
C LYS A 506 0.74 88.76 -80.08
N SER A 507 0.07 89.13 -78.99
CA SER A 507 0.28 88.54 -77.66
C SER A 507 -0.36 87.14 -77.55
N LEU A 508 -1.58 86.99 -78.09
CA LEU A 508 -2.31 85.71 -78.16
C LEU A 508 -1.57 84.62 -78.94
N PHE A 509 -0.86 84.99 -80.01
CA PHE A 509 -0.03 84.03 -80.78
C PHE A 509 1.19 83.50 -79.99
N LYS A 510 1.76 84.32 -79.10
CA LYS A 510 2.87 83.92 -78.22
C LYS A 510 2.38 83.00 -77.08
N GLU A 511 1.19 83.27 -76.55
CA GLU A 511 0.54 82.38 -75.57
C GLU A 511 0.13 81.03 -76.18
N LEU A 512 -0.41 81.02 -77.39
CA LEU A 512 -0.74 79.79 -78.12
C LEU A 512 0.48 78.91 -78.38
N THR A 513 1.63 79.51 -78.72
CA THR A 513 2.90 78.77 -78.88
C THR A 513 3.46 78.27 -77.55
N GLY A 514 3.30 79.03 -76.46
CA GLY A 514 3.59 78.58 -75.10
C GLY A 514 2.73 77.38 -74.66
N ILE A 515 1.41 77.45 -74.87
CA ILE A 515 0.48 76.35 -74.56
C ILE A 515 0.82 75.10 -75.38
N GLN A 516 1.19 75.25 -76.66
CA GLN A 516 1.61 74.13 -77.52
C GLN A 516 2.85 73.40 -76.95
N THR A 517 3.82 74.12 -76.39
CA THR A 517 5.01 73.52 -75.75
C THR A 517 4.70 72.84 -74.40
N ILE A 518 3.72 73.35 -73.65
CA ILE A 518 3.25 72.71 -72.40
C ILE A 518 2.45 71.43 -72.71
N LEU A 519 1.66 71.45 -73.79
CA LEU A 519 0.89 70.28 -74.22
C LEU A 519 1.79 69.14 -74.75
N SER A 520 2.90 69.46 -75.42
CA SER A 520 3.86 68.45 -75.87
C SER A 520 4.64 67.83 -74.71
N THR A 521 5.04 68.62 -73.73
CA THR A 521 5.75 68.15 -72.52
C THR A 521 4.85 67.31 -71.63
N THR A 522 3.62 67.74 -71.34
CA THR A 522 2.64 66.97 -70.56
C THR A 522 2.24 65.65 -71.23
N LYS A 523 2.12 65.63 -72.56
CA LYS A 523 1.88 64.39 -73.32
C LYS A 523 3.05 63.40 -73.17
N GLN A 524 4.29 63.89 -73.17
CA GLN A 524 5.47 63.04 -73.04
C GLN A 524 5.63 62.50 -71.60
N GLU A 525 5.27 63.29 -70.58
CA GLU A 525 5.19 62.89 -69.18
C GLU A 525 4.10 61.82 -68.95
N LEU A 526 2.91 62.00 -69.53
CA LEU A 526 1.85 60.99 -69.46
C LEU A 526 2.28 59.67 -70.12
N LEU A 527 3.02 59.72 -71.23
CA LEU A 527 3.56 58.52 -71.88
C LEU A 527 4.66 57.85 -71.05
N SER A 528 5.50 58.61 -70.33
CA SER A 528 6.51 58.05 -69.42
C SER A 528 5.83 57.39 -68.21
N GLN A 529 4.83 58.05 -67.61
CA GLN A 529 4.03 57.50 -66.51
C GLN A 529 3.29 56.23 -66.92
N ARG A 530 2.73 56.18 -68.13
CA ARG A 530 2.04 54.98 -68.64
C ARG A 530 3.00 53.80 -68.81
N ARG A 531 4.24 54.05 -69.26
CA ARG A 531 5.31 53.03 -69.34
C ARG A 531 5.71 52.53 -67.96
N ASN A 532 5.91 53.44 -67.00
CA ASN A 532 6.24 53.08 -65.62
C ASN A 532 5.12 52.27 -64.96
N ASN A 533 3.85 52.65 -65.17
CA ASN A 533 2.70 51.91 -64.66
C ASN A 533 2.65 50.50 -65.25
N THR A 534 2.86 50.33 -66.56
CA THR A 534 2.92 49.00 -67.18
C THR A 534 4.07 48.14 -66.66
N GLN A 535 5.24 48.73 -66.38
CA GLN A 535 6.37 48.00 -65.79
C GLN A 535 6.08 47.57 -64.34
N LEU A 536 5.49 48.46 -63.53
CA LEU A 536 5.07 48.13 -62.16
C LEU A 536 4.02 47.01 -62.17
N GLN A 537 3.04 47.07 -63.06
CA GLN A 537 2.01 46.03 -63.20
C GLN A 537 2.60 44.67 -63.58
N GLN A 538 3.60 44.65 -64.47
CA GLN A 538 4.33 43.42 -64.81
C GLN A 538 5.12 42.87 -63.61
N SER A 539 5.81 43.74 -62.86
CA SER A 539 6.57 43.33 -61.67
C SER A 539 5.68 42.78 -60.55
N LEU A 540 4.51 43.39 -60.32
CA LEU A 540 3.52 42.90 -59.36
C LEU A 540 2.99 41.52 -59.79
N SER A 541 2.63 41.34 -61.06
CA SER A 541 2.15 40.04 -61.56
C SER A 541 3.20 38.93 -61.45
N ALA A 542 4.48 39.27 -61.65
CA ALA A 542 5.59 38.32 -61.50
C ALA A 542 5.79 37.93 -60.02
N ALA A 543 5.73 38.91 -59.11
CA ALA A 543 5.82 38.68 -57.67
C ALA A 543 4.62 37.84 -57.15
N GLU A 544 3.40 38.11 -57.62
CA GLU A 544 2.21 37.32 -57.30
C GLU A 544 2.34 35.87 -57.76
N GLN A 545 2.81 35.63 -59.00
CA GLN A 545 3.05 34.28 -59.50
C GLN A 545 4.13 33.54 -58.70
N GLN A 546 5.18 34.24 -58.26
CA GLN A 546 6.23 33.65 -57.43
C GLN A 546 5.69 33.27 -56.04
N ASN A 547 4.91 34.16 -55.41
CA ASN A 547 4.24 33.88 -54.14
C ASN A 547 3.27 32.69 -54.24
N LEU A 548 2.49 32.59 -55.32
CA LEU A 548 1.60 31.45 -55.58
C LEU A 548 2.36 30.12 -55.69
N ARG A 549 3.51 30.11 -56.39
CA ARG A 549 4.36 28.91 -56.51
C ARG A 549 4.97 28.53 -55.16
N GLN A 550 5.46 29.52 -54.40
CA GLN A 550 6.01 29.30 -53.08
C GLN A 550 4.94 28.70 -52.14
N LEU A 551 3.72 29.28 -52.14
CA LEU A 551 2.61 28.78 -51.32
C LEU A 551 2.24 27.34 -51.70
N GLN A 552 2.20 27.01 -52.99
CA GLN A 552 1.93 25.65 -53.46
C GLN A 552 2.99 24.66 -52.99
N GLN A 553 4.26 25.07 -52.96
CA GLN A 553 5.36 24.24 -52.48
C GLN A 553 5.31 24.05 -50.96
N ASP A 554 5.05 25.11 -50.20
CA ASP A 554 4.90 25.02 -48.74
C ASP A 554 3.69 24.14 -48.36
N ILE A 555 2.61 24.20 -49.14
CA ILE A 555 1.44 23.30 -48.99
C ILE A 555 1.81 21.86 -49.32
N SER A 556 2.63 21.59 -50.34
CA SER A 556 3.07 20.21 -50.63
C SER A 556 3.98 19.67 -49.53
N ASP A 557 4.89 20.50 -49.01
CA ASP A 557 5.85 20.09 -47.98
C ASP A 557 5.14 19.84 -46.64
N SER A 558 4.21 20.71 -46.26
CA SER A 558 3.38 20.50 -45.06
C SER A 558 2.51 19.24 -45.18
N LYS A 559 1.93 18.94 -46.35
CA LYS A 559 1.21 17.68 -46.59
C LYS A 559 2.12 16.46 -46.46
N ASN A 560 3.33 16.51 -46.99
CA ASN A 560 4.29 15.40 -46.89
C ASN A 560 4.73 15.16 -45.45
N ARG A 561 5.01 16.22 -44.68
CA ARG A 561 5.32 16.10 -43.23
C ARG A 561 4.15 15.55 -42.43
N LEU A 562 2.92 15.94 -42.78
CA LEU A 562 1.72 15.44 -42.10
C LEU A 562 1.51 13.94 -42.40
N ALA A 563 1.73 13.52 -43.65
CA ALA A 563 1.66 12.11 -44.06
C ALA A 563 2.76 11.26 -43.39
N SER A 564 4.00 11.76 -43.31
CA SER A 564 5.08 11.04 -42.61
C SER A 564 4.82 10.94 -41.11
N GLY A 565 4.34 12.01 -40.48
CA GLY A 565 3.94 11.99 -39.07
C GLY A 565 2.79 11.02 -38.82
N GLN A 566 1.79 10.98 -39.71
CA GLN A 566 0.69 10.02 -39.61
C GLN A 566 1.21 8.57 -39.69
N GLN A 567 2.09 8.27 -40.64
CA GLN A 567 2.70 6.95 -40.76
C GLN A 567 3.50 6.54 -39.51
N GLU A 568 4.24 7.47 -38.91
CA GLU A 568 4.99 7.23 -37.66
C GLU A 568 4.03 6.97 -36.49
N THR A 569 2.94 7.74 -36.37
CA THR A 569 1.93 7.48 -35.33
C THR A 569 1.24 6.14 -35.50
N ASP A 570 0.97 5.72 -36.74
CA ASP A 570 0.38 4.41 -37.02
C ASP A 570 1.38 3.28 -36.73
N SER A 571 2.66 3.46 -37.05
CA SER A 571 3.73 2.52 -36.67
C SER A 571 3.83 2.36 -35.16
N LEU A 572 3.92 3.47 -34.42
CA LEU A 572 3.98 3.46 -32.96
C LEU A 572 2.73 2.84 -32.33
N ARG A 573 1.55 3.07 -32.93
CA ARG A 573 0.30 2.43 -32.49
C ARG A 573 0.36 0.91 -32.64
N THR A 574 0.88 0.41 -33.76
CA THR A 574 1.05 -1.04 -33.97
C THR A 574 2.08 -1.64 -33.02
N GLU A 575 3.20 -0.95 -32.78
CA GLU A 575 4.21 -1.39 -31.82
C GLU A 575 3.65 -1.44 -30.39
N LEU A 576 2.89 -0.41 -29.97
CA LEU A 576 2.20 -0.40 -28.68
C LEU A 576 1.23 -1.59 -28.56
N GLN A 577 0.46 -1.87 -29.61
CA GLN A 577 -0.49 -2.97 -29.63
C GLN A 577 0.21 -4.34 -29.53
N LEU A 578 1.33 -4.52 -30.23
CA LEU A 578 2.16 -5.73 -30.12
C LEU A 578 2.78 -5.87 -28.73
N ALA A 579 3.25 -4.76 -28.14
CA ALA A 579 3.80 -4.75 -26.78
C ALA A 579 2.72 -5.15 -25.76
N LEU A 580 1.51 -4.60 -25.87
CA LEU A 580 0.37 -4.96 -25.01
C LEU A 580 0.04 -6.46 -25.10
N VAL A 581 -0.06 -7.00 -26.32
CA VAL A 581 -0.28 -8.44 -26.53
C VAL A 581 0.85 -9.25 -25.89
N SER A 582 2.11 -8.85 -26.05
CA SER A 582 3.24 -9.55 -25.43
C SER A 582 3.14 -9.58 -23.89
N VAL A 583 2.76 -8.47 -23.27
CA VAL A 583 2.56 -8.37 -21.82
C VAL A 583 1.41 -9.27 -21.37
N ASP A 584 0.29 -9.29 -22.11
CA ASP A 584 -0.84 -10.18 -21.82
C ASP A 584 -0.45 -11.66 -21.93
N THR A 585 0.37 -12.04 -22.91
CA THR A 585 0.86 -13.42 -23.02
C THR A 585 1.75 -13.82 -21.85
N GLU A 586 2.64 -12.94 -21.38
CA GLU A 586 3.47 -13.21 -20.19
C GLU A 586 2.63 -13.24 -18.91
N ARG A 587 1.63 -12.37 -18.79
CA ARG A 587 0.66 -12.37 -17.69
C ARG A 587 -0.10 -13.70 -17.63
N SER A 588 -0.53 -14.21 -18.78
CA SER A 588 -1.21 -15.51 -18.91
C SER A 588 -0.28 -16.66 -18.49
N LYS A 589 0.95 -16.73 -19.01
CA LYS A 589 1.95 -17.74 -18.63
C LYS A 589 2.25 -17.74 -17.13
N TYR A 590 2.35 -16.55 -16.52
CA TYR A 590 2.55 -16.43 -15.08
C TYR A 590 1.33 -16.95 -14.30
N ASN A 591 0.12 -16.61 -14.75
CA ASN A 591 -1.11 -17.09 -14.13
C ASN A 591 -1.23 -18.62 -14.22
N ASP A 592 -0.89 -19.22 -15.36
CA ASP A 592 -0.86 -20.68 -15.54
C ASP A 592 0.14 -21.35 -14.59
N LYS A 593 1.36 -20.81 -14.46
CA LYS A 593 2.36 -21.30 -13.50
C LYS A 593 1.83 -21.20 -12.06
N ARG A 594 1.22 -20.07 -11.69
CA ARG A 594 0.61 -19.85 -10.37
C ARG A 594 -0.50 -20.88 -10.09
N ILE A 595 -1.40 -21.12 -11.04
CA ILE A 595 -2.45 -22.14 -10.92
C ILE A 595 -1.85 -23.55 -10.80
N HIS A 596 -0.82 -23.86 -11.59
CA HIS A 596 -0.12 -25.14 -11.52
C HIS A 596 0.50 -25.39 -10.14
N TYR A 597 1.21 -24.41 -9.58
CA TYR A 597 1.79 -24.52 -8.23
C TYR A 597 0.71 -24.61 -7.14
N LYS A 598 -0.37 -23.82 -7.25
CA LYS A 598 -1.54 -23.93 -6.37
C LYS A 598 -2.11 -25.35 -6.38
N ASN A 599 -2.27 -25.94 -7.56
CA ASN A 599 -2.77 -27.32 -7.71
C ASN A 599 -1.77 -28.37 -7.20
N LYS A 600 -0.47 -28.16 -7.39
CA LYS A 600 0.57 -29.04 -6.83
C LYS A 600 0.57 -29.01 -5.30
N LEU A 601 0.42 -27.83 -4.70
CA LEU A 601 0.30 -27.66 -3.25
C LEU A 601 -0.99 -28.27 -2.71
N SER A 602 -2.13 -28.07 -3.37
CA SER A 602 -3.40 -28.70 -2.97
C SER A 602 -3.31 -30.22 -3.01
N ARG A 603 -2.65 -30.79 -4.03
CA ARG A 603 -2.40 -32.24 -4.12
C ARG A 603 -1.50 -32.73 -2.99
N ALA A 604 -0.39 -32.04 -2.71
CA ALA A 604 0.50 -32.38 -1.60
C ALA A 604 -0.26 -32.32 -0.26
N ARG A 605 -1.02 -31.25 -0.01
CA ARG A 605 -1.87 -31.11 1.19
C ARG A 605 -2.87 -32.27 1.31
N GLY A 606 -3.52 -32.66 0.23
CA GLY A 606 -4.46 -33.79 0.22
C GLY A 606 -3.80 -35.16 0.46
N LEU A 607 -2.52 -35.33 0.11
CA LEU A 607 -1.76 -36.54 0.47
C LEU A 607 -1.37 -36.52 1.95
N TYR A 608 -0.83 -35.40 2.44
CA TYR A 608 -0.50 -35.25 3.86
C TYR A 608 -1.72 -35.49 4.76
N LEU A 609 -2.87 -34.90 4.44
CA LEU A 609 -4.10 -35.08 5.23
C LEU A 609 -4.59 -36.53 5.25
N ARG A 610 -4.47 -37.26 4.14
CA ARG A 610 -4.82 -38.68 4.09
C ARG A 610 -3.87 -39.52 4.94
N GLU A 611 -2.58 -39.26 4.83
CA GLU A 611 -1.55 -39.96 5.60
C GLU A 611 -1.68 -39.69 7.11
N THR A 612 -1.92 -38.43 7.50
CA THR A 612 -2.16 -38.09 8.91
C THR A 612 -3.45 -38.74 9.41
N GLY A 613 -4.53 -38.72 8.63
CA GLY A 613 -5.77 -39.41 9.00
C GLY A 613 -5.59 -40.90 9.20
N TRP A 614 -4.84 -41.56 8.30
CA TRP A 614 -4.51 -42.98 8.44
C TRP A 614 -3.68 -43.27 9.69
N ARG A 615 -2.68 -42.43 10.00
CA ARG A 615 -1.87 -42.56 11.22
C ARG A 615 -2.70 -42.35 12.48
N ASP A 616 -3.58 -41.37 12.50
CA ASP A 616 -4.46 -41.10 13.64
C ASP A 616 -5.40 -42.28 13.90
N ASP A 617 -5.97 -42.86 12.84
CA ASP A 617 -6.81 -44.05 12.98
C ASP A 617 -6.01 -45.26 13.43
N LYS A 618 -4.77 -45.43 12.95
CA LYS A 618 -3.89 -46.50 13.42
C LYS A 618 -3.47 -46.33 14.88
N ILE A 619 -3.21 -45.10 15.32
CA ILE A 619 -2.91 -44.78 16.72
C ILE A 619 -4.11 -45.16 17.59
N LYS A 620 -5.34 -44.79 17.19
CA LYS A 620 -6.56 -45.18 17.93
C LYS A 620 -6.75 -46.70 18.02
N GLU A 621 -6.40 -47.45 16.98
CA GLU A 621 -6.42 -48.91 17.02
C GLU A 621 -5.42 -49.45 18.06
N LEU A 622 -4.17 -48.98 18.01
CA LEU A 622 -3.13 -49.39 18.95
C LEU A 622 -3.46 -48.99 20.39
N GLU A 623 -4.05 -47.82 20.62
CA GLU A 623 -4.53 -47.40 21.93
C GLU A 623 -5.60 -48.35 22.49
N LYS A 624 -6.52 -48.84 21.65
CA LYS A 624 -7.51 -49.85 22.04
C LYS A 624 -6.85 -51.17 22.38
N GLU A 625 -5.87 -51.62 21.59
CA GLU A 625 -5.11 -52.85 21.85
C GLU A 625 -4.35 -52.76 23.17
N ILE A 626 -3.65 -51.65 23.42
CA ILE A 626 -2.93 -51.38 24.67
C ILE A 626 -3.90 -51.39 25.85
N PHE A 627 -5.09 -50.77 25.71
CA PHE A 627 -6.10 -50.79 26.76
C PHE A 627 -6.55 -52.22 27.12
N ILE A 628 -6.79 -53.06 26.11
CA ILE A 628 -7.17 -54.47 26.32
C ILE A 628 -6.03 -55.22 27.02
N LEU A 629 -4.78 -55.06 26.57
CA LEU A 629 -3.62 -55.72 27.17
C LEU A 629 -3.41 -55.30 28.63
N ARG A 630 -3.51 -54.00 28.95
CA ARG A 630 -3.46 -53.53 30.35
C ARG A 630 -4.55 -54.17 31.20
N LYS A 631 -5.77 -54.32 30.68
CA LYS A 631 -6.86 -54.97 31.42
C LYS A 631 -6.61 -56.46 31.63
N GLN A 632 -5.90 -57.14 30.73
CA GLN A 632 -5.47 -58.52 30.92
C GLN A 632 -4.36 -58.61 31.96
N GLU A 633 -3.37 -57.71 31.91
CA GLU A 633 -2.29 -57.61 32.88
C GLU A 633 -2.80 -57.33 34.30
N GLU A 634 -3.75 -56.40 34.46
CA GLU A 634 -4.40 -56.14 35.76
C GLU A 634 -5.05 -57.41 36.32
N LYS A 635 -5.72 -58.21 35.48
CA LYS A 635 -6.36 -59.48 35.89
C LYS A 635 -5.33 -60.53 36.27
N THR A 636 -4.25 -60.68 35.50
CA THR A 636 -3.19 -61.66 35.81
C THR A 636 -2.42 -61.26 37.06
N SER A 637 -2.14 -59.96 37.24
CA SER A 637 -1.53 -59.44 38.46
C SER A 637 -2.41 -59.71 39.68
N HIS A 638 -3.72 -59.45 39.60
CA HIS A 638 -4.65 -59.75 40.69
C HIS A 638 -4.68 -61.24 41.03
N MET A 639 -4.75 -62.11 40.01
CA MET A 639 -4.69 -63.56 40.19
C MET A 639 -3.37 -64.00 40.83
N MET A 640 -2.24 -63.41 40.40
CA MET A 640 -0.94 -63.69 40.99
C MET A 640 -0.90 -63.29 42.47
N THR A 641 -1.38 -62.10 42.83
CA THR A 641 -1.48 -61.65 44.23
C THR A 641 -2.34 -62.60 45.08
N MET A 642 -3.46 -63.08 44.55
CA MET A 642 -4.31 -64.06 45.24
C MET A 642 -3.55 -65.36 45.51
N VAL A 643 -2.92 -65.94 44.47
CA VAL A 643 -2.13 -67.18 44.59
C VAL A 643 -0.94 -67.01 45.53
N THR A 644 -0.23 -65.87 45.48
CA THR A 644 0.88 -65.61 46.41
C THR A 644 0.39 -65.51 47.85
N SER A 645 -0.73 -64.84 48.10
CA SER A 645 -1.30 -64.74 49.46
C SER A 645 -1.78 -66.09 50.01
N GLU A 646 -2.33 -66.94 49.14
CA GLU A 646 -2.75 -68.29 49.52
C GLU A 646 -1.53 -69.19 49.80
N ASN A 647 -0.49 -69.11 48.95
CA ASN A 647 0.77 -69.81 49.18
C ASN A 647 1.45 -69.37 50.48
N GLU A 648 1.45 -68.08 50.80
CA GLU A 648 1.96 -67.56 52.09
C GLU A 648 1.18 -68.14 53.27
N SER A 649 -0.15 -68.20 53.18
CA SER A 649 -1.02 -68.83 54.19
C SER A 649 -0.74 -70.33 54.35
N LEU A 650 -0.58 -71.05 53.24
CA LEU A 650 -0.24 -72.48 53.26
C LEU A 650 1.17 -72.74 53.80
N LEU A 651 2.14 -71.90 53.44
CA LEU A 651 3.50 -71.97 54.00
C LEU A 651 3.48 -71.69 55.49
N GLN A 652 2.67 -70.74 55.97
CA GLN A 652 2.53 -70.48 57.39
C GLN A 652 1.93 -71.70 58.11
N LYS A 653 0.83 -72.27 57.61
CA LYS A 653 0.25 -73.50 58.16
C LYS A 653 1.25 -74.66 58.18
N LYS A 654 2.06 -74.81 57.12
CA LYS A 654 3.13 -75.83 57.08
C LYS A 654 4.17 -75.61 58.18
N ARG A 655 4.59 -74.36 58.41
CA ARG A 655 5.53 -74.02 59.51
C ARG A 655 4.92 -74.35 60.86
N ASP A 656 3.65 -74.02 61.08
CA ASP A 656 2.95 -74.29 62.34
C ASP A 656 2.82 -75.80 62.60
N LEU A 657 2.49 -76.60 61.56
CA LEU A 657 2.43 -78.06 61.66
C LEU A 657 3.81 -78.69 61.93
N LEU A 658 4.88 -78.16 61.32
CA LEU A 658 6.24 -78.62 61.60
C LEU A 658 6.67 -78.33 63.04
N LEU A 659 6.29 -77.17 63.58
CA LEU A 659 6.51 -76.86 65.00
C LEU A 659 5.78 -77.84 65.90
N GLN A 660 4.49 -78.12 65.62
CA GLN A 660 3.73 -79.12 66.37
C GLN A 660 4.37 -80.50 66.31
N MET A 661 4.83 -80.95 65.12
CA MET A 661 5.54 -82.22 64.98
C MET A 661 6.83 -82.26 65.80
N HIS A 662 7.63 -81.18 65.77
CA HIS A 662 8.84 -81.09 66.58
C HIS A 662 8.52 -81.21 68.09
N ASP A 663 7.49 -80.51 68.56
CA ASP A 663 7.05 -80.58 69.96
C ASP A 663 6.61 -82.00 70.36
N PHE A 664 5.90 -82.71 69.47
CA PHE A 664 5.54 -84.13 69.68
C PHE A 664 6.76 -85.05 69.68
N GLU A 665 7.72 -84.86 68.76
CA GLU A 665 8.97 -85.65 68.73
C GLU A 665 9.81 -85.42 69.98
N GLU A 666 9.87 -84.18 70.48
CA GLU A 666 10.55 -83.84 71.72
C GLU A 666 9.85 -84.47 72.94
N ALA A 667 8.52 -84.39 73.00
CA ALA A 667 7.74 -85.08 74.03
C ALA A 667 7.96 -86.61 73.99
N GLN A 668 8.03 -87.21 72.81
CA GLN A 668 8.32 -88.63 72.63
C GLN A 668 9.73 -89.00 73.10
N LYS A 669 10.75 -88.19 72.75
CA LYS A 669 12.13 -88.39 73.23
C LYS A 669 12.19 -88.31 74.76
N ASN A 670 11.52 -87.33 75.36
CA ASN A 670 11.44 -87.19 76.82
C ASN A 670 10.76 -88.39 77.47
N ALA A 671 9.67 -88.90 76.88
CA ALA A 671 9.01 -90.12 77.32
C ALA A 671 9.93 -91.36 77.20
N LEU A 672 10.67 -91.52 76.10
CA LEU A 672 11.63 -92.61 75.90
C LEU A 672 12.79 -92.57 76.90
N LEU A 673 13.30 -91.38 77.21
CA LEU A 673 14.31 -91.18 78.26
C LEU A 673 13.77 -91.57 79.64
N MET A 674 12.52 -91.16 79.94
CA MET A 674 11.85 -91.55 81.19
C MET A 674 11.67 -93.06 81.28
N VAL A 675 11.21 -93.72 80.21
CA VAL A 675 11.07 -95.19 80.15
C VAL A 675 12.43 -95.88 80.31
N SER A 676 13.48 -95.39 79.65
CA SER A 676 14.83 -95.95 79.76
C SER A 676 15.38 -95.80 81.19
N SER A 677 15.14 -94.65 81.84
CA SER A 677 15.47 -94.44 83.26
C SER A 677 14.67 -95.37 84.18
N MET A 678 13.39 -95.60 83.90
CA MET A 678 12.56 -96.55 84.64
C MET A 678 13.05 -97.98 84.44
N GLN A 679 13.45 -98.37 83.23
CA GLN A 679 14.00 -99.69 82.93
C GLN A 679 15.29 -99.97 83.71
N ILE A 680 16.23 -99.00 83.76
CA ILE A 680 17.45 -99.13 84.56
C ILE A 680 17.09 -99.31 86.03
N ARG A 681 16.15 -98.52 86.56
CA ARG A 681 15.69 -98.65 87.94
C ARG A 681 15.02 -100.01 88.21
N ILE A 682 14.20 -100.52 87.29
CA ILE A 682 13.60 -101.85 87.41
C ILE A 682 14.68 -102.92 87.44
N ASN A 683 15.65 -102.89 86.51
CA ASN A 683 16.75 -103.86 86.50
C ASN A 683 17.54 -103.85 87.82
N LEU A 684 17.84 -102.66 88.37
CA LEU A 684 18.50 -102.54 89.68
C LEU A 684 17.65 -103.14 90.81
N LEU A 685 16.34 -102.87 90.82
CA LEU A 685 15.42 -103.44 91.81
C LEU A 685 15.26 -104.97 91.64
N GLU A 686 15.33 -105.48 90.41
CA GLU A 686 15.32 -106.92 90.12
C GLU A 686 16.62 -107.60 90.57
N GLU A 687 17.78 -106.95 90.37
CA GLU A 687 19.07 -107.40 90.90
C GLU A 687 19.06 -107.43 92.43
N GLU A 688 18.63 -106.35 93.08
CA GLU A 688 18.47 -106.30 94.55
C GLU A 688 17.49 -107.37 95.06
N ASN A 689 16.35 -107.56 94.40
CA ASN A 689 15.42 -108.64 94.74
C ASN A 689 16.03 -110.04 94.54
N GLY A 690 16.86 -110.22 93.52
CA GLY A 690 17.60 -111.46 93.28
C GLY A 690 18.58 -111.75 94.41
N GLU A 691 19.35 -110.75 94.85
CA GLU A 691 20.23 -110.85 96.01
C GLU A 691 19.44 -111.13 97.31
N LEU A 692 18.30 -110.45 97.50
CA LEU A 692 17.39 -110.71 98.63
C LEU A 692 16.82 -112.14 98.60
N HIS A 693 16.45 -112.66 97.44
CA HIS A 693 16.01 -114.04 97.31
C HIS A 693 17.14 -115.03 97.58
N GLN A 694 18.37 -114.75 97.12
CA GLN A 694 19.52 -115.61 97.37
C GLN A 694 19.93 -115.62 98.85
N THR A 695 19.91 -114.46 99.51
CA THR A 695 20.11 -114.35 100.96
C THR A 695 18.99 -115.05 101.73
N THR A 696 17.74 -114.92 101.31
CA THR A 696 16.60 -115.65 101.88
C THR A 696 16.76 -117.16 101.72
N ALA A 697 17.23 -117.63 100.56
CA ALA A 697 17.49 -119.04 100.30
C ALA A 697 18.65 -119.55 101.17
N HIS A 698 19.76 -118.82 101.28
CA HIS A 698 20.87 -119.16 102.17
C HIS A 698 20.45 -119.15 103.64
N MET A 699 19.62 -118.19 104.06
CA MET A 699 19.01 -118.20 105.40
C MET A 699 18.11 -119.42 105.57
N SER A 700 17.34 -119.82 104.56
CA SER A 700 16.49 -121.02 104.61
C SER A 700 17.32 -122.31 104.68
N GLU A 701 18.42 -122.43 103.91
CA GLU A 701 19.38 -123.53 104.03
C GLU A 701 20.08 -123.53 105.39
N HIS A 702 20.41 -122.36 105.94
CA HIS A 702 20.94 -122.26 107.31
C HIS A 702 19.90 -122.70 108.35
N ILE A 703 18.64 -122.32 108.18
CA ILE A 703 17.52 -122.78 109.02
C ILE A 703 17.37 -124.29 108.87
N GLU A 704 17.50 -124.85 107.66
CA GLU A 704 17.44 -126.29 107.40
C GLU A 704 18.64 -127.03 108.03
N CYS A 705 19.85 -126.48 107.93
CA CYS A 705 21.03 -126.99 108.63
C CYS A 705 20.89 -126.90 110.15
N LEU A 706 20.31 -125.82 110.68
CA LEU A 706 19.98 -125.69 112.10
C LEU A 706 18.87 -126.66 112.52
N ALA A 707 17.90 -126.95 111.65
CA ALA A 707 16.87 -127.96 111.87
C ALA A 707 17.47 -129.38 111.89
N ILE A 708 18.40 -129.70 110.98
CA ILE A 708 19.14 -130.97 110.95
C ILE A 708 20.06 -131.10 112.18
N LEU A 709 20.65 -130.01 112.65
CA LEU A 709 21.42 -129.98 113.91
C LEU A 709 20.51 -130.10 115.14
N ALA A 710 19.27 -129.59 115.09
CA ALA A 710 18.27 -129.76 116.14
C ALA A 710 17.70 -131.19 116.19
N GLU A 711 17.62 -131.91 115.05
CA GLU A 711 17.12 -133.29 114.98
C GLU A 711 18.07 -134.37 115.53
N THR A 712 19.27 -134.01 116.04
CA THR A 712 20.20 -134.96 116.69
C THR A 712 20.31 -134.84 118.21
N SER A 713 19.48 -134.01 118.86
CA SER A 713 19.39 -134.00 120.33
C SER A 713 18.00 -133.63 120.86
N CYS A 714 17.27 -134.68 121.28
CA CYS A 714 16.23 -134.74 122.31
C CYS A 714 15.11 -133.69 122.33
N ASP A 715 13.91 -134.17 122.00
CA ASP A 715 12.67 -134.16 122.81
C ASP A 715 12.19 -132.85 123.47
N GLN A 716 10.93 -132.53 123.13
CA GLN A 716 9.93 -131.74 123.86
C GLN A 716 10.07 -130.21 123.82
N GLU A 717 9.16 -129.54 123.12
CA GLU A 717 7.96 -128.94 123.73
C GLU A 717 7.12 -128.16 122.70
N ASP A 718 5.81 -128.36 122.81
CA ASP A 718 4.77 -127.51 122.23
C ASP A 718 4.81 -126.10 122.84
N THR A 719 4.42 -125.09 122.07
CA THR A 719 3.30 -124.15 122.35
C THR A 719 3.55 -122.72 121.85
N ALA A 720 2.40 -122.11 121.49
CA ALA A 720 2.07 -120.68 121.58
C ALA A 720 2.61 -119.76 120.46
N GLU A 721 1.69 -119.22 119.64
CA GLU A 721 1.14 -117.86 119.76
C GLU A 721 2.06 -116.78 119.19
N THR A 722 1.53 -115.95 118.28
CA THR A 722 1.35 -114.48 118.44
C THR A 722 1.11 -113.81 117.07
N ARG A 723 -0.03 -113.11 116.91
CA ARG A 723 -0.26 -111.65 116.98
C ARG A 723 0.17 -110.92 115.70
N VAL A 724 -0.78 -110.35 114.94
CA VAL A 724 -1.37 -108.99 115.08
C VAL A 724 -0.36 -107.90 114.70
N ILE A 725 -0.86 -106.92 113.93
CA ILE A 725 -0.55 -105.47 113.82
C ILE A 725 -0.82 -105.12 112.34
N GLU A 726 -2.03 -104.72 111.91
CA GLU A 726 -2.74 -103.44 112.14
C GLU A 726 -1.85 -102.19 112.03
N GLY A 727 -2.24 -101.27 111.14
CA GLY A 727 -1.72 -99.90 111.07
C GLY A 727 -1.58 -99.47 109.61
N GLU A 728 -2.45 -98.62 109.07
CA GLU A 728 -2.42 -97.16 109.28
C GLU A 728 -1.05 -96.61 108.83
N ASP A 729 -0.92 -95.64 107.92
CA ASP A 729 -1.72 -94.44 107.85
C ASP A 729 -1.29 -93.56 106.65
N GLN A 730 -2.22 -92.70 106.24
CA GLN A 730 -2.03 -91.29 105.89
C GLN A 730 -1.10 -90.84 104.74
N THR A 731 -1.77 -90.17 103.79
CA THR A 731 -1.45 -88.82 103.23
C THR A 731 -0.11 -88.67 102.49
N THR A 732 -0.01 -88.04 101.31
CA THR A 732 -0.49 -86.67 101.05
C THR A 732 -0.32 -86.40 99.54
N LEU A 733 -1.31 -85.70 98.99
CA LEU A 733 -1.31 -84.86 97.79
C LEU A 733 -0.04 -83.97 97.65
N PRO A 734 0.32 -83.44 96.45
CA PRO A 734 -0.55 -82.49 95.75
C PRO A 734 -0.55 -82.49 94.20
N THR A 735 -1.68 -82.00 93.69
CA THR A 735 -2.03 -81.47 92.34
C THR A 735 -1.79 -82.33 91.11
#